data_AF-T5S049-F1
#
_entry.id   AF-T5S049-F1
#
_cell.length_a   1.000
_cell.length_b   1.000
_cell.length_c   1.000
_cell.angle_alpha   90.00
_cell.angle_beta   90.00
_cell.angle_gamma   90.00
#
_symmetry.space_group_name_H-M   'P 1'
#
loop_
_entity.id
_entity.type
_entity.pdbx_description
1 polymer ?
#
loop_
_entity_poly.entity_id
_entity_poly.type
_entity_poly.pdbx_seq_one_letter_code
_entity_poly.pdbx_strand_id
1 'polypeptide(L)'
;MKHRLRQGVSVLLATIFLGQYFPTAIAASGNTISGESIAITEHTFPDAAFQEWLKDPSHISGYGADGVLTAEELANIRSIDVANQNLTSLKGIEVFSALESLNCKNNALTALDVSQNLRLKYLHCAVNRISSLDVSGLKELISLNCESNHMTALDLTGCTALEIIYCRYNDLPAVDFSTNTKLKFIESFDNNLTKVDLSMLSELEFVHLDHNRLTNLDLSHNTNLSPIGSGFVARNNWLDTLTLPISSSLIVESSVYDEQDPKLGYERTAWYLDSDFTQPAPDNLPANGQTLYVKWLPNDYTIYFSANGGSGSMPSQAAVWNTDLILPNSDFSRMGYQFSGWEDTFGDGKVYAAQEKVKNLGGEIQGDRVTLYAQWTPIQYQIAFDSNTGSGKMDSITVSYNQSKNLPDCTFTAPSGMEFAGWSLTQNGPVKYKDQASVRNLAFQQGDTVTLYAVWREPAVNQYLAQLDQAFSTYVSTNYTAQDWTALASQYETSRAQLAAAAGTAEDQLDALLSQAKHAMAQLPTLNQRVEQVASQWRTAYREVISQIDGQAINESNAASIRSAAEQASEGLTTEFVAAKTDLKNLDDQQLVAALAVQQVESSMQGLRRLNAAAQWASALDGLSTRAMSEVTTQWLSTYENAVAESNEHRTQLQASLLNALQQRAELAKQKQQATAQLHMDHSSYDPTHYTPEGIEQLDNILHTAIAAIEQASSTSAVATLLINAQEALRAVPDNGIQPPPEGGGGSTGGGGSEGGGGSAGGGGSAGGGTPPTEVSDSTISLPAS
;
A
#
# COMPACT_ATOMS: atom_id res chain seq x y z
N MET A 1 -9.69 26.12 -40.65
CA MET A 1 -10.96 25.64 -41.23
C MET A 1 -12.13 26.39 -40.57
N LYS A 2 -13.04 26.92 -41.39
CA LYS A 2 -14.48 27.22 -41.16
C LYS A 2 -15.04 27.38 -39.72
N HIS A 3 -15.26 28.63 -39.30
CA HIS A 3 -16.55 29.21 -38.82
C HIS A 3 -16.33 30.71 -38.51
N ARG A 4 -16.39 31.64 -39.50
CA ARG A 4 -17.51 32.59 -39.72
C ARG A 4 -18.09 33.15 -38.40
N LEU A 5 -17.77 34.36 -37.90
CA LEU A 5 -17.55 35.70 -38.50
C LEU A 5 -18.83 36.38 -39.01
N ARG A 6 -19.33 37.38 -38.25
CA ARG A 6 -20.21 38.47 -38.70
C ARG A 6 -19.99 39.75 -37.88
N GLN A 7 -19.55 40.80 -38.58
CA GLN A 7 -19.77 42.21 -38.25
C GLN A 7 -21.27 42.54 -38.45
N GLY A 8 -21.88 43.66 -38.05
CA GLY A 8 -21.43 44.91 -37.41
C GLY A 8 -22.36 46.05 -37.85
N VAL A 9 -22.45 47.15 -37.07
CA VAL A 9 -23.09 48.46 -37.41
C VAL A 9 -24.61 48.47 -37.71
N SER A 10 -25.36 49.31 -36.96
CA SER A 10 -26.36 50.24 -37.53
C SER A 10 -26.81 51.29 -36.51
N VAL A 11 -27.00 52.52 -36.99
CA VAL A 11 -27.44 53.71 -36.25
C VAL A 11 -28.78 54.18 -36.81
N LEU A 12 -29.63 54.78 -35.96
CA LEU A 12 -30.89 55.47 -36.25
C LEU A 12 -32.00 54.67 -36.96
N LEU A 13 -33.17 54.63 -36.30
CA LEU A 13 -34.45 54.91 -36.97
C LEU A 13 -35.50 55.35 -35.95
N ALA A 14 -35.83 56.63 -35.96
CA ALA A 14 -37.04 57.14 -35.33
C ALA A 14 -38.16 57.18 -36.38
N THR A 15 -39.33 56.58 -36.09
CA THR A 15 -40.66 57.12 -36.44
C THR A 15 -41.77 56.27 -35.83
N ILE A 16 -42.57 56.91 -34.98
CA ILE A 16 -44.05 56.96 -35.03
C ILE A 16 -44.79 55.63 -35.36
N PHE A 17 -45.59 55.13 -34.40
CA PHE A 17 -47.00 54.80 -34.68
C PHE A 17 -47.86 54.85 -33.40
N LEU A 18 -49.10 55.33 -33.57
CA LEU A 18 -50.28 55.45 -32.69
C LEU A 18 -50.33 54.53 -31.44
N GLY A 19 -50.95 54.91 -30.31
CA GLY A 19 -51.87 56.01 -30.01
C GLY A 19 -53.07 55.52 -29.18
N GLN A 20 -53.70 56.40 -28.38
CA GLN A 20 -54.79 56.13 -27.39
C GLN A 20 -54.30 55.33 -26.15
N TYR A 21 -54.26 55.89 -24.93
CA TYR A 21 -55.39 56.51 -24.22
C TYR A 21 -54.96 57.76 -23.42
N PHE A 22 -55.65 58.89 -23.65
CA PHE A 22 -55.75 59.98 -22.68
C PHE A 22 -57.04 59.83 -21.89
N PRO A 23 -57.01 60.03 -20.56
CA PRO A 23 -58.02 60.78 -19.86
C PRO A 23 -57.70 62.27 -20.02
N THR A 24 -58.69 63.01 -20.48
CA THR A 24 -58.72 64.46 -20.71
C THR A 24 -58.07 65.29 -19.60
N ALA A 25 -57.26 66.28 -19.99
CA ALA A 25 -57.03 67.46 -19.18
C ALA A 25 -58.37 68.17 -18.89
N ILE A 26 -58.64 68.48 -17.61
CA ILE A 26 -59.65 69.46 -17.25
C ILE A 26 -59.02 70.83 -17.41
N ALA A 27 -59.30 71.49 -18.55
CA ALA A 27 -59.04 72.91 -18.70
C ALA A 27 -59.92 73.69 -17.72
N ALA A 28 -59.39 74.78 -17.17
CA ALA A 28 -60.08 75.59 -16.18
C ALA A 28 -61.42 76.15 -16.70
N SER A 29 -62.53 75.69 -16.13
CA SER A 29 -63.80 76.41 -16.10
C SER A 29 -64.04 76.85 -14.67
N GLY A 30 -64.14 78.17 -14.45
CA GLY A 30 -64.29 78.72 -13.10
C GLY A 30 -65.53 78.19 -12.39
N ASN A 31 -65.33 77.47 -11.30
CA ASN A 31 -66.36 77.24 -10.30
C ASN A 31 -65.67 77.13 -8.94
N THR A 32 -65.96 78.07 -8.04
CA THR A 32 -65.50 78.02 -6.64
C THR A 32 -66.19 76.86 -5.94
N ILE A 33 -65.43 75.82 -5.58
CA ILE A 33 -65.86 74.78 -4.64
C ILE A 33 -64.93 74.82 -3.42
N SER A 34 -65.55 74.67 -2.26
CA SER A 34 -64.96 74.82 -0.94
C SER A 34 -64.07 73.65 -0.52
N GLY A 35 -62.91 73.94 0.05
CA GLY A 35 -62.37 73.25 1.23
C GLY A 35 -62.34 71.73 1.21
N GLU A 36 -61.78 71.11 0.17
CA GLU A 36 -61.39 69.70 0.25
C GLU A 36 -60.13 69.57 1.13
N SER A 37 -60.24 68.80 2.21
CA SER A 37 -59.10 68.38 3.04
C SER A 37 -58.58 67.02 2.58
N ILE A 38 -57.27 66.84 2.64
CA ILE A 38 -56.58 65.64 2.19
C ILE A 38 -56.49 64.66 3.36
N ALA A 39 -57.16 63.52 3.26
CA ALA A 39 -57.14 62.52 4.33
C ALA A 39 -55.81 61.76 4.41
N ILE A 40 -55.25 61.67 5.62
CA ILE A 40 -54.00 60.95 5.91
C ILE A 40 -54.31 59.45 6.01
N THR A 41 -54.30 58.80 4.85
CA THR A 41 -54.65 57.38 4.64
C THR A 41 -53.60 56.67 3.80
N GLU A 42 -53.58 55.34 3.82
CA GLU A 42 -52.73 54.48 2.97
C GLU A 42 -52.88 54.78 1.46
N HIS A 43 -54.03 55.31 1.01
CA HIS A 43 -54.22 55.67 -0.38
C HIS A 43 -53.38 56.90 -0.79
N THR A 44 -53.33 57.90 0.08
CA THR A 44 -52.61 59.17 -0.14
C THR A 44 -51.14 59.05 0.26
N PHE A 45 -50.90 58.45 1.43
CA PHE A 45 -49.59 58.28 2.07
C PHE A 45 -49.40 56.78 2.38
N PRO A 46 -48.89 55.97 1.45
CA PRO A 46 -48.84 54.51 1.62
C PRO A 46 -47.94 54.02 2.74
N ASP A 47 -46.96 54.83 3.15
CA ASP A 47 -46.04 54.47 4.22
C ASP A 47 -46.69 54.71 5.60
N ALA A 48 -46.80 53.65 6.40
CA ALA A 48 -47.45 53.71 7.71
C ALA A 48 -46.68 54.60 8.71
N ALA A 49 -45.34 54.56 8.69
CA ALA A 49 -44.52 55.40 9.56
C ALA A 49 -44.64 56.88 9.16
N PHE A 50 -44.77 57.18 7.86
CA PHE A 50 -45.05 58.55 7.42
C PHE A 50 -46.45 59.02 7.83
N GLN A 51 -47.48 58.16 7.76
CA GLN A 51 -48.82 58.48 8.27
C GLN A 51 -48.84 58.75 9.78
N GLU A 52 -48.11 57.96 10.57
CA GLU A 52 -47.96 58.18 12.02
C GLU A 52 -47.22 59.49 12.30
N TRP A 53 -46.11 59.75 11.59
CA TRP A 53 -45.36 61.00 11.69
C TRP A 53 -46.21 62.24 11.37
N LEU A 54 -47.05 62.19 10.33
CA LEU A 54 -47.97 63.28 9.95
C LEU A 54 -49.12 63.51 10.94
N LYS A 55 -49.46 62.52 11.77
CA LYS A 55 -50.53 62.62 12.78
C LYS A 55 -50.02 63.04 14.16
N ASP A 56 -48.70 63.06 14.38
CA ASP A 56 -48.11 63.56 15.61
C ASP A 56 -48.13 65.10 15.63
N PRO A 57 -48.83 65.74 16.60
CA PRO A 57 -48.97 67.18 16.63
C PRO A 57 -47.66 67.93 16.89
N SER A 58 -46.59 67.26 17.32
CA SER A 58 -45.29 67.88 17.57
C SER A 58 -44.48 68.16 16.30
N HIS A 59 -44.74 67.46 15.18
CA HIS A 59 -43.92 67.54 13.98
C HIS A 59 -44.26 68.73 13.06
N ILE A 60 -45.55 68.92 12.77
CA ILE A 60 -46.04 69.96 11.82
C ILE A 60 -46.99 70.94 12.49
N SER A 61 -46.63 71.42 13.69
CA SER A 61 -47.37 72.47 14.42
C SER A 61 -48.84 72.15 14.74
N GLY A 62 -49.14 70.88 14.99
CA GLY A 62 -50.49 70.38 15.28
C GLY A 62 -51.33 70.04 14.06
N TYR A 63 -50.89 70.39 12.85
CA TYR A 63 -51.60 70.08 11.61
C TYR A 63 -51.65 68.58 11.36
N GLY A 64 -52.72 68.07 10.74
CA GLY A 64 -52.85 66.63 10.45
C GLY A 64 -53.21 65.73 11.64
N ALA A 65 -53.21 66.25 12.87
CA ALA A 65 -53.46 65.46 14.08
C ALA A 65 -54.91 64.92 14.20
N ASP A 66 -55.87 65.52 13.48
CA ASP A 66 -57.23 65.00 13.33
C ASP A 66 -57.38 63.98 12.18
N GLY A 67 -56.27 63.68 11.48
CA GLY A 67 -56.21 62.75 10.36
C GLY A 67 -56.46 63.37 8.99
N VAL A 68 -56.62 64.69 8.87
CA VAL A 68 -56.79 65.39 7.59
C VAL A 68 -55.87 66.61 7.47
N LEU A 69 -55.52 66.99 6.25
CA LEU A 69 -54.73 68.18 5.94
C LEU A 69 -55.56 69.14 5.11
N THR A 70 -56.00 70.25 5.70
CA THR A 70 -56.76 71.30 5.01
C THR A 70 -55.85 72.16 4.12
N ALA A 71 -56.47 72.88 3.18
CA ALA A 71 -55.74 73.81 2.30
C ALA A 71 -55.00 74.93 3.07
N GLU A 72 -55.50 75.35 4.23
CA GLU A 72 -54.82 76.36 5.08
C GLU A 72 -53.57 75.77 5.75
N GLU A 73 -53.63 74.53 6.22
CA GLU A 73 -52.49 73.84 6.83
C GLU A 73 -51.41 73.55 5.81
N LEU A 74 -51.78 72.99 4.64
CA LEU A 74 -50.86 72.77 3.51
C LEU A 74 -50.22 74.08 3.04
N ALA A 75 -50.96 75.19 3.08
CA ALA A 75 -50.42 76.51 2.76
C ALA A 75 -49.49 77.09 3.85
N ASN A 76 -49.40 76.49 5.04
CA ASN A 76 -48.51 76.91 6.14
C ASN A 76 -47.34 75.96 6.41
N ILE A 77 -47.40 74.69 5.99
CA ILE A 77 -46.28 73.75 6.11
C ILE A 77 -45.13 74.18 5.17
N ARG A 78 -43.99 74.55 5.77
CA ARG A 78 -42.77 75.01 5.06
C ARG A 78 -41.60 74.04 5.17
N SER A 79 -41.59 73.17 6.17
CA SER A 79 -40.50 72.21 6.40
C SER A 79 -41.06 70.87 6.86
N ILE A 80 -40.49 69.79 6.36
CA ILE A 80 -40.74 68.41 6.79
C ILE A 80 -39.39 67.75 7.10
N ASP A 81 -39.23 67.24 8.31
CA ASP A 81 -38.05 66.48 8.73
C ASP A 81 -38.46 65.08 9.19
N VAL A 82 -38.36 64.15 8.25
CA VAL A 82 -38.63 62.72 8.39
C VAL A 82 -37.33 61.92 8.34
N ALA A 83 -36.22 62.49 8.79
CA ALA A 83 -34.96 61.76 8.87
C ALA A 83 -35.02 60.62 9.91
N ASN A 84 -34.40 59.48 9.59
CA ASN A 84 -34.30 58.31 10.48
C ASN A 84 -35.65 57.67 10.90
N GLN A 85 -36.71 57.84 10.10
CA GLN A 85 -38.04 57.30 10.41
C GLN A 85 -38.29 55.89 9.83
N ASN A 86 -37.26 55.27 9.22
CA ASN A 86 -37.34 53.99 8.49
C ASN A 86 -38.36 53.98 7.33
N LEU A 87 -38.62 55.15 6.71
CA LEU A 87 -39.59 55.25 5.62
C LEU A 87 -39.15 54.44 4.40
N THR A 88 -40.10 53.74 3.79
CA THR A 88 -39.94 53.01 2.52
C THR A 88 -40.50 53.78 1.33
N SER A 89 -41.43 54.71 1.59
CA SER A 89 -42.01 55.60 0.58
C SER A 89 -42.31 56.98 1.14
N LEU A 90 -42.15 58.01 0.30
CA LEU A 90 -42.64 59.37 0.55
C LEU A 90 -43.75 59.80 -0.40
N LYS A 91 -44.40 58.85 -1.08
CA LYS A 91 -45.60 59.16 -1.87
C LYS A 91 -46.65 59.86 -1.00
N GLY A 92 -47.24 60.92 -1.53
CA GLY A 92 -48.06 61.89 -0.82
C GLY A 92 -47.31 63.20 -0.52
N ILE A 93 -45.98 63.25 -0.62
CA ILE A 93 -45.20 64.49 -0.42
C ILE A 93 -45.55 65.58 -1.45
N GLU A 94 -46.05 65.18 -2.62
CA GLU A 94 -46.50 66.05 -3.71
C GLU A 94 -47.62 67.04 -3.30
N VAL A 95 -48.36 66.78 -2.22
CA VAL A 95 -49.45 67.67 -1.77
C VAL A 95 -48.92 68.92 -1.05
N PHE A 96 -47.70 68.89 -0.51
CA PHE A 96 -47.08 70.01 0.21
C PHE A 96 -46.45 71.01 -0.78
N SER A 97 -47.27 71.61 -1.63
CA SER A 97 -46.85 72.56 -2.69
C SER A 97 -46.12 73.81 -2.17
N ALA A 98 -46.27 74.14 -0.89
CA ALA A 98 -45.59 75.27 -0.23
C ALA A 98 -44.31 74.87 0.54
N LEU A 99 -43.86 73.61 0.44
CA LEU A 99 -42.68 73.08 1.12
C LEU A 99 -41.39 73.75 0.62
N GLU A 100 -40.60 74.30 1.53
CA GLU A 100 -39.29 74.93 1.25
C GLU A 100 -38.10 74.07 1.69
N SER A 101 -38.30 73.14 2.63
CA SER A 101 -37.26 72.27 3.15
C SER A 101 -37.79 70.84 3.34
N LEU A 102 -37.10 69.85 2.74
CA LEU A 102 -37.37 68.43 2.94
C LEU A 102 -36.10 67.72 3.41
N ASN A 103 -36.12 67.22 4.64
CA ASN A 103 -35.11 66.30 5.15
C ASN A 103 -35.72 64.90 5.28
N CYS A 104 -35.27 63.98 4.44
CA CYS A 104 -35.71 62.58 4.41
C CYS A 104 -34.52 61.61 4.43
N LYS A 105 -33.38 62.06 4.96
CA LYS A 105 -32.14 61.27 5.02
C LYS A 105 -32.23 60.06 5.95
N ASN A 106 -31.38 59.07 5.70
CA ASN A 106 -31.28 57.82 6.47
C ASN A 106 -32.63 57.11 6.61
N ASN A 107 -33.20 56.75 5.45
CA ASN A 107 -34.42 55.97 5.32
C ASN A 107 -34.17 54.83 4.32
N ALA A 108 -35.22 54.14 3.89
CA ALA A 108 -35.18 53.05 2.92
C ALA A 108 -35.88 53.41 1.59
N LEU A 109 -35.96 54.71 1.25
CA LEU A 109 -36.64 55.20 0.05
C LEU A 109 -35.96 54.68 -1.22
N THR A 110 -36.73 54.05 -2.10
CA THR A 110 -36.24 53.58 -3.42
C THR A 110 -36.56 54.55 -4.56
N ALA A 111 -37.49 55.47 -4.33
CA ALA A 111 -37.86 56.55 -5.23
C ALA A 111 -38.29 57.77 -4.41
N LEU A 112 -38.16 58.95 -5.00
CA LEU A 112 -38.60 60.22 -4.43
C LEU A 112 -39.11 61.11 -5.57
N ASP A 113 -40.41 61.41 -5.55
CA ASP A 113 -41.03 62.40 -6.44
C ASP A 113 -41.20 63.71 -5.65
N VAL A 114 -40.58 64.78 -6.14
CA VAL A 114 -40.69 66.15 -5.59
C VAL A 114 -41.15 67.15 -6.66
N SER A 115 -41.67 66.66 -7.79
CA SER A 115 -41.98 67.48 -8.98
C SER A 115 -43.03 68.57 -8.73
N GLN A 116 -43.87 68.40 -7.71
CA GLN A 116 -44.91 69.37 -7.31
C GLN A 116 -44.43 70.34 -6.22
N ASN A 117 -43.31 70.07 -5.55
CA ASN A 117 -42.78 70.86 -4.45
C ASN A 117 -41.90 72.01 -4.99
N LEU A 118 -42.45 72.81 -5.90
CA LEU A 118 -41.75 73.86 -6.68
C LEU A 118 -41.12 75.00 -5.84
N ARG A 119 -41.37 75.01 -4.52
CA ARG A 119 -40.82 75.95 -3.54
C ARG A 119 -39.61 75.42 -2.77
N LEU A 120 -39.19 74.17 -3.00
CA LEU A 120 -38.04 73.57 -2.31
C LEU A 120 -36.77 74.38 -2.54
N LYS A 121 -36.12 74.72 -1.43
CA LYS A 121 -34.80 75.38 -1.33
C LYS A 121 -33.74 74.42 -0.82
N TYR A 122 -34.13 73.48 0.04
CA TYR A 122 -33.23 72.51 0.67
C TYR A 122 -33.82 71.11 0.53
N LEU A 123 -33.08 70.19 -0.10
CA LEU A 123 -33.44 68.78 -0.21
C LEU A 123 -32.31 67.90 0.33
N HIS A 124 -32.59 67.15 1.39
CA HIS A 124 -31.67 66.20 2.00
C HIS A 124 -32.26 64.78 1.94
N CYS A 125 -31.94 64.05 0.87
CA CYS A 125 -32.34 62.66 0.62
C CYS A 125 -31.18 61.64 0.74
N ALA A 126 -30.07 62.08 1.35
CA ALA A 126 -28.89 61.29 1.67
C ALA A 126 -29.18 59.95 2.37
N VAL A 127 -28.35 58.92 2.15
CA VAL A 127 -28.46 57.60 2.82
C VAL A 127 -29.86 57.01 2.61
N ASN A 128 -30.15 56.66 1.37
CA ASN A 128 -31.39 55.99 0.94
C ASN A 128 -31.03 54.93 -0.11
N ARG A 129 -31.99 54.46 -0.91
CA ARG A 129 -31.81 53.47 -1.98
C ARG A 129 -32.35 54.00 -3.32
N ILE A 130 -32.32 55.32 -3.50
CA ILE A 130 -32.85 55.98 -4.69
C ILE A 130 -31.95 55.62 -5.88
N SER A 131 -32.56 55.17 -6.98
CA SER A 131 -31.86 54.78 -8.21
C SER A 131 -31.85 55.87 -9.30
N SER A 132 -32.78 56.81 -9.21
CA SER A 132 -32.87 58.01 -10.06
C SER A 132 -33.58 59.13 -9.31
N LEU A 133 -33.10 60.37 -9.45
CA LEU A 133 -33.76 61.56 -8.91
C LEU A 133 -33.95 62.61 -10.01
N ASP A 134 -35.18 63.09 -10.14
CA ASP A 134 -35.53 64.23 -10.98
C ASP A 134 -35.88 65.41 -10.06
N VAL A 135 -35.06 66.46 -10.12
CA VAL A 135 -35.34 67.76 -9.48
C VAL A 135 -35.48 68.86 -10.54
N SER A 136 -35.66 68.51 -11.80
CA SER A 136 -35.70 69.46 -12.91
C SER A 136 -36.79 70.52 -12.70
N GLY A 137 -36.46 71.76 -13.04
CA GLY A 137 -37.36 72.91 -12.86
C GLY A 137 -37.58 73.38 -11.41
N LEU A 138 -36.95 72.78 -10.38
CA LEU A 138 -36.96 73.32 -9.01
C LEU A 138 -36.07 74.57 -8.90
N LYS A 139 -36.56 75.68 -9.45
CA LYS A 139 -35.84 76.96 -9.62
C LYS A 139 -35.43 77.64 -8.32
N GLU A 140 -36.09 77.32 -7.20
CA GLU A 140 -35.75 77.85 -5.87
C GLU A 140 -34.76 76.95 -5.11
N LEU A 141 -34.35 75.78 -5.65
CA LEU A 141 -33.46 74.84 -4.98
C LEU A 141 -32.04 75.40 -4.85
N ILE A 142 -31.56 75.59 -3.62
CA ILE A 142 -30.24 76.16 -3.25
C ILE A 142 -29.25 75.05 -2.89
N SER A 143 -29.70 74.00 -2.19
CA SER A 143 -28.85 72.92 -1.71
C SER A 143 -29.51 71.56 -1.93
N LEU A 144 -28.76 70.64 -2.56
CA LEU A 144 -29.13 69.25 -2.75
C LEU A 144 -28.09 68.34 -2.06
N ASN A 145 -28.53 67.54 -1.10
CA ASN A 145 -27.76 66.39 -0.65
C ASN A 145 -28.51 65.09 -1.00
N CYS A 146 -27.91 64.33 -1.92
CA CYS A 146 -28.36 63.01 -2.41
C CYS A 146 -27.26 61.94 -2.28
N GLU A 147 -26.27 62.17 -1.40
CA GLU A 147 -25.14 61.25 -1.18
C GLU A 147 -25.58 59.85 -0.72
N SER A 148 -24.73 58.84 -0.92
CA SER A 148 -24.95 57.48 -0.41
C SER A 148 -26.31 56.90 -0.82
N ASN A 149 -26.52 56.82 -2.13
CA ASN A 149 -27.68 56.18 -2.76
C ASN A 149 -27.16 55.18 -3.83
N HIS A 150 -28.01 54.75 -4.76
CA HIS A 150 -27.64 53.86 -5.88
C HIS A 150 -27.95 54.53 -7.22
N MET A 151 -27.71 55.83 -7.30
CA MET A 151 -28.21 56.66 -8.40
C MET A 151 -27.43 56.43 -9.68
N THR A 152 -28.14 56.04 -10.73
CA THR A 152 -27.61 55.92 -12.09
C THR A 152 -28.03 57.09 -12.99
N ALA A 153 -28.96 57.91 -12.52
CA ALA A 153 -29.41 59.14 -13.18
C ALA A 153 -29.75 60.24 -12.15
N LEU A 154 -29.41 61.48 -12.48
CA LEU A 154 -29.73 62.69 -11.72
C LEU A 154 -30.02 63.81 -12.72
N ASP A 155 -31.23 64.37 -12.69
CA ASP A 155 -31.59 65.53 -13.53
C ASP A 155 -31.64 66.82 -12.69
N LEU A 156 -30.74 67.76 -13.00
CA LEU A 156 -30.60 69.08 -12.38
C LEU A 156 -31.11 70.22 -13.27
N THR A 157 -31.75 69.90 -14.40
CA THR A 157 -32.05 70.85 -15.48
C THR A 157 -32.96 71.96 -14.99
N GLY A 158 -32.46 73.20 -14.98
CA GLY A 158 -33.22 74.37 -14.56
C GLY A 158 -33.27 74.62 -13.05
N CYS A 159 -32.49 73.90 -12.23
CA CYS A 159 -32.20 74.26 -10.84
C CYS A 159 -31.22 75.45 -10.80
N THR A 160 -31.67 76.62 -11.29
CA THR A 160 -30.83 77.80 -11.54
C THR A 160 -30.35 78.52 -10.28
N ALA A 161 -30.90 78.20 -9.11
CA ALA A 161 -30.48 78.74 -7.81
C ALA A 161 -29.52 77.81 -7.04
N LEU A 162 -29.16 76.64 -7.61
CA LEU A 162 -28.39 75.62 -6.91
C LEU A 162 -26.96 76.08 -6.69
N GLU A 163 -26.56 76.21 -5.41
CA GLU A 163 -25.21 76.63 -5.00
C GLU A 163 -24.35 75.47 -4.50
N ILE A 164 -24.98 74.44 -3.91
CA ILE A 164 -24.28 73.34 -3.24
C ILE A 164 -24.90 72.01 -3.64
N ILE A 165 -24.06 71.05 -4.06
CA ILE A 165 -24.46 69.67 -4.32
C ILE A 165 -23.52 68.64 -3.69
N TYR A 166 -24.12 67.69 -2.96
CA TYR A 166 -23.48 66.46 -2.51
C TYR A 166 -24.16 65.27 -3.22
N CYS A 167 -23.42 64.62 -4.12
CA CYS A 167 -23.86 63.43 -4.87
C CYS A 167 -22.83 62.28 -4.81
N ARG A 168 -21.83 62.39 -3.93
CA ARG A 168 -20.84 61.34 -3.60
C ARG A 168 -21.48 59.99 -3.22
N TYR A 169 -20.75 58.90 -3.39
CA TYR A 169 -21.23 57.52 -3.14
C TYR A 169 -22.53 57.21 -3.89
N ASN A 170 -22.43 57.20 -5.23
CA ASN A 170 -23.51 56.83 -6.15
C ASN A 170 -22.93 56.10 -7.37
N ASP A 171 -23.78 55.70 -8.31
CA ASP A 171 -23.40 54.96 -9.51
C ASP A 171 -23.37 55.83 -10.78
N LEU A 172 -23.31 57.17 -10.65
CA LEU A 172 -23.58 58.11 -11.74
C LEU A 172 -22.53 58.01 -12.86
N PRO A 173 -22.91 57.76 -14.13
CA PRO A 173 -21.97 57.69 -15.26
C PRO A 173 -21.65 59.07 -15.87
N ALA A 174 -22.52 60.06 -15.60
CA ALA A 174 -22.41 61.47 -15.97
C ALA A 174 -23.39 62.30 -15.13
N VAL A 175 -23.09 63.60 -14.95
CA VAL A 175 -24.03 64.61 -14.45
C VAL A 175 -23.89 65.85 -15.33
N ASP A 176 -25.00 66.50 -15.68
CA ASP A 176 -25.02 67.75 -16.43
C ASP A 176 -25.23 68.93 -15.47
N PHE A 177 -24.24 69.81 -15.39
CA PHE A 177 -24.28 71.03 -14.58
C PHE A 177 -24.51 72.31 -15.40
N SER A 178 -24.74 72.20 -16.71
CA SER A 178 -24.72 73.33 -17.65
C SER A 178 -25.75 74.43 -17.36
N THR A 179 -26.83 74.11 -16.65
CA THR A 179 -27.88 75.07 -16.24
C THR A 179 -27.73 75.60 -14.82
N ASN A 180 -26.77 75.07 -14.05
CA ASN A 180 -26.61 75.29 -12.62
C ASN A 180 -25.47 76.28 -12.34
N THR A 181 -25.45 77.40 -13.06
CA THR A 181 -24.34 78.37 -13.09
C THR A 181 -24.05 79.09 -11.76
N LYS A 182 -24.84 78.80 -10.72
CA LYS A 182 -24.65 79.26 -9.34
C LYS A 182 -23.92 78.28 -8.42
N LEU A 183 -23.55 77.09 -8.91
CA LEU A 183 -22.80 76.11 -8.15
C LEU A 183 -21.44 76.66 -7.70
N LYS A 184 -21.22 76.63 -6.39
CA LYS A 184 -19.97 76.98 -5.70
C LYS A 184 -19.26 75.73 -5.18
N PHE A 185 -20.03 74.70 -4.79
CA PHE A 185 -19.49 73.52 -4.12
C PHE A 185 -20.08 72.23 -4.71
N ILE A 186 -19.22 71.37 -5.24
CA ILE A 186 -19.59 70.07 -5.83
C ILE A 186 -18.79 68.96 -5.16
N GLU A 187 -19.49 68.02 -4.53
CA GLU A 187 -18.92 66.72 -4.15
C GLU A 187 -19.57 65.58 -4.94
N SER A 188 -18.78 65.00 -5.85
CA SER A 188 -19.18 63.96 -6.79
C SER A 188 -18.18 62.78 -6.82
N PHE A 189 -17.35 62.66 -5.78
CA PHE A 189 -16.40 61.57 -5.65
C PHE A 189 -17.09 60.21 -5.37
N ASP A 190 -16.38 59.10 -5.54
CA ASP A 190 -16.95 57.74 -5.42
C ASP A 190 -18.20 57.58 -6.32
N ASN A 191 -17.98 57.70 -7.63
CA ASN A 191 -18.99 57.59 -8.69
C ASN A 191 -18.39 56.91 -9.96
N ASN A 192 -19.17 56.84 -11.05
CA ASN A 192 -18.73 56.24 -12.31
C ASN A 192 -18.53 57.29 -13.43
N LEU A 193 -18.28 58.57 -13.09
CA LEU A 193 -18.26 59.67 -14.06
C LEU A 193 -17.15 59.45 -15.09
N THR A 194 -17.55 59.33 -16.36
CA THR A 194 -16.62 59.19 -17.50
C THR A 194 -16.19 60.53 -18.09
N LYS A 195 -16.97 61.58 -17.82
CA LYS A 195 -16.72 62.96 -18.21
C LYS A 195 -17.48 63.91 -17.26
N VAL A 196 -17.02 65.14 -17.15
CA VAL A 196 -17.73 66.24 -16.50
C VAL A 196 -17.47 67.53 -17.28
N ASP A 197 -18.48 68.39 -17.40
CA ASP A 197 -18.34 69.73 -17.97
C ASP A 197 -18.59 70.77 -16.87
N LEU A 198 -17.59 71.59 -16.60
CA LEU A 198 -17.60 72.64 -15.57
C LEU A 198 -17.45 74.04 -16.19
N SER A 199 -17.46 74.16 -17.52
CA SER A 199 -17.15 75.38 -18.27
C SER A 199 -18.09 76.56 -17.98
N MET A 200 -19.34 76.25 -17.59
CA MET A 200 -20.37 77.23 -17.26
C MET A 200 -20.36 77.67 -15.78
N LEU A 201 -19.47 77.10 -14.94
CA LEU A 201 -19.47 77.27 -13.49
C LEU A 201 -18.38 78.25 -13.03
N SER A 202 -18.49 79.51 -13.44
CA SER A 202 -17.51 80.56 -13.09
C SER A 202 -17.53 80.96 -11.60
N GLU A 203 -18.62 80.67 -10.88
CA GLU A 203 -18.74 80.88 -9.42
C GLU A 203 -18.19 79.71 -8.59
N LEU A 204 -17.74 78.61 -9.22
CA LEU A 204 -17.24 77.41 -8.55
C LEU A 204 -16.02 77.71 -7.65
N GLU A 205 -16.14 77.37 -6.36
CA GLU A 205 -15.13 77.55 -5.31
C GLU A 205 -14.42 76.23 -4.96
N PHE A 206 -15.13 75.10 -5.04
CA PHE A 206 -14.59 73.76 -4.77
C PHE A 206 -15.27 72.65 -5.57
N VAL A 207 -14.49 71.69 -6.07
CA VAL A 207 -14.99 70.50 -6.79
C VAL A 207 -14.20 69.22 -6.48
N HIS A 208 -14.89 68.18 -6.03
CA HIS A 208 -14.31 66.88 -5.68
C HIS A 208 -14.80 65.78 -6.65
N LEU A 209 -13.87 65.26 -7.45
CA LEU A 209 -14.07 64.30 -8.54
C LEU A 209 -13.27 63.00 -8.35
N ASP A 210 -12.69 62.80 -7.17
CA ASP A 210 -11.89 61.63 -6.80
C ASP A 210 -12.68 60.32 -6.99
N HIS A 211 -12.01 59.19 -7.19
CA HIS A 211 -12.64 57.86 -7.38
C HIS A 211 -13.76 57.87 -8.45
N ASN A 212 -13.36 58.14 -9.69
CA ASN A 212 -14.23 58.22 -10.88
C ASN A 212 -13.51 57.63 -12.11
N ARG A 213 -14.02 57.87 -13.32
CA ARG A 213 -13.51 57.28 -14.59
C ARG A 213 -13.18 58.35 -15.63
N LEU A 214 -12.85 59.57 -15.19
CA LEU A 214 -12.52 60.69 -16.07
C LEU A 214 -11.22 60.41 -16.82
N THR A 215 -11.21 60.69 -18.13
CA THR A 215 -10.00 60.67 -18.96
C THR A 215 -9.47 62.07 -19.24
N ASN A 216 -10.30 63.09 -19.12
CA ASN A 216 -9.92 64.49 -19.33
C ASN A 216 -10.69 65.37 -18.34
N LEU A 217 -10.02 66.38 -17.78
CA LEU A 217 -10.64 67.41 -16.94
C LEU A 217 -10.15 68.79 -17.38
N ASP A 218 -11.06 69.74 -17.55
CA ASP A 218 -10.75 71.14 -17.86
C ASP A 218 -11.34 72.06 -16.78
N LEU A 219 -10.46 72.78 -16.08
CA LEU A 219 -10.81 73.74 -15.03
C LEU A 219 -10.51 75.19 -15.44
N SER A 220 -10.07 75.45 -16.68
CA SER A 220 -9.62 76.78 -17.14
C SER A 220 -10.67 77.89 -16.98
N HIS A 221 -11.96 77.52 -16.97
CA HIS A 221 -13.10 78.41 -16.82
C HIS A 221 -13.49 78.67 -15.34
N ASN A 222 -12.98 77.86 -14.40
CA ASN A 222 -13.33 77.92 -12.97
C ASN A 222 -12.36 78.83 -12.23
N THR A 223 -12.44 80.14 -12.51
CA THR A 223 -11.48 81.15 -12.00
C THR A 223 -11.63 81.48 -10.52
N ASN A 224 -12.68 80.98 -9.86
CA ASN A 224 -13.02 81.27 -8.45
C ASN A 224 -12.60 80.15 -7.47
N LEU A 225 -11.89 79.13 -7.93
CA LEU A 225 -11.46 78.00 -7.08
C LEU A 225 -10.59 78.45 -5.89
N SER A 226 -10.89 77.88 -4.73
CA SER A 226 -10.29 78.25 -3.45
C SER A 226 -8.78 77.94 -3.37
N PRO A 227 -7.96 78.82 -2.77
CA PRO A 227 -6.54 78.53 -2.53
C PRO A 227 -6.30 77.46 -1.45
N ILE A 228 -7.34 77.06 -0.69
CA ILE A 228 -7.22 76.00 0.31
C ILE A 228 -7.40 74.65 -0.39
N GLY A 229 -6.36 73.80 -0.37
CA GLY A 229 -6.41 72.46 -0.96
C GLY A 229 -6.52 72.46 -2.50
N SER A 230 -5.88 73.42 -3.17
CA SER A 230 -5.93 73.65 -4.63
C SER A 230 -7.33 73.93 -5.24
N GLY A 231 -8.40 73.92 -4.43
CA GLY A 231 -9.77 74.14 -4.88
C GLY A 231 -10.41 72.98 -5.66
N PHE A 232 -9.66 71.92 -5.96
CA PHE A 232 -10.21 70.71 -6.57
C PHE A 232 -9.45 69.46 -6.12
N VAL A 233 -10.08 68.29 -6.27
CA VAL A 233 -9.44 66.98 -6.14
C VAL A 233 -9.93 66.07 -7.27
N ALA A 234 -8.99 65.47 -8.01
CA ALA A 234 -9.23 64.64 -9.20
C ALA A 234 -8.25 63.43 -9.27
N ARG A 235 -7.85 62.90 -8.11
CA ARG A 235 -7.14 61.61 -7.99
C ARG A 235 -8.03 60.42 -8.38
N ASN A 236 -7.47 59.21 -8.40
CA ASN A 236 -8.19 57.94 -8.60
C ASN A 236 -9.20 58.01 -9.77
N ASN A 237 -8.68 58.50 -10.89
CA ASN A 237 -9.34 58.57 -12.18
C ASN A 237 -8.44 57.87 -13.22
N TRP A 238 -8.76 58.04 -14.50
CA TRP A 238 -7.96 57.52 -15.62
C TRP A 238 -7.44 58.63 -16.53
N LEU A 239 -7.11 59.78 -15.93
CA LEU A 239 -6.76 60.99 -16.67
C LEU A 239 -5.61 60.73 -17.65
N ASP A 240 -5.78 61.30 -18.84
CA ASP A 240 -4.77 61.45 -19.88
C ASP A 240 -4.38 62.94 -20.01
N THR A 241 -5.29 63.88 -19.67
CA THR A 241 -5.00 65.32 -19.55
C THR A 241 -5.75 66.03 -18.42
N LEU A 242 -5.12 67.05 -17.82
CA LEU A 242 -5.74 67.98 -16.87
C LEU A 242 -5.40 69.43 -17.25
N THR A 243 -6.39 70.25 -17.61
CA THR A 243 -6.18 71.71 -17.76
C THR A 243 -6.42 72.39 -16.42
N LEU A 244 -5.38 73.02 -15.89
CA LEU A 244 -5.42 73.72 -14.60
C LEU A 244 -6.35 74.95 -14.65
N PRO A 245 -6.89 75.39 -13.50
CA PRO A 245 -7.62 76.65 -13.42
C PRO A 245 -6.77 77.88 -13.75
N ILE A 246 -7.43 79.01 -13.98
CA ILE A 246 -6.80 80.33 -14.17
C ILE A 246 -7.09 81.18 -12.93
N SER A 247 -6.13 81.29 -12.02
CA SER A 247 -6.23 82.11 -10.80
C SER A 247 -4.85 82.59 -10.34
N SER A 248 -4.68 83.91 -10.21
CA SER A 248 -3.39 84.55 -9.92
C SER A 248 -2.87 84.33 -8.49
N SER A 249 -3.69 83.76 -7.60
CA SER A 249 -3.36 83.47 -6.20
C SER A 249 -3.35 81.99 -5.84
N LEU A 250 -3.59 81.11 -6.82
CA LEU A 250 -3.74 79.66 -6.61
C LEU A 250 -2.48 78.91 -7.05
N ILE A 251 -1.95 78.10 -6.14
CA ILE A 251 -0.97 77.06 -6.43
C ILE A 251 -1.70 75.73 -6.40
N VAL A 252 -1.42 74.88 -7.39
CA VAL A 252 -1.93 73.52 -7.50
C VAL A 252 -0.82 72.57 -7.07
N GLU A 253 -1.08 71.83 -5.99
CA GLU A 253 -0.20 70.77 -5.47
C GLU A 253 -0.44 69.47 -6.25
N SER A 254 0.60 68.67 -6.53
CA SER A 254 0.44 67.42 -7.30
C SER A 254 -0.51 66.43 -6.63
N SER A 255 -0.52 66.41 -5.30
CA SER A 255 -1.30 65.53 -4.43
C SER A 255 -2.82 65.64 -4.60
N VAL A 256 -3.33 66.56 -5.42
CA VAL A 256 -4.77 66.61 -5.77
C VAL A 256 -5.11 65.91 -7.08
N TYR A 257 -4.12 65.46 -7.86
CA TYR A 257 -4.31 64.82 -9.17
C TYR A 257 -3.30 63.71 -9.53
N ASP A 258 -2.16 63.61 -8.84
CA ASP A 258 -1.03 62.78 -9.28
C ASP A 258 -1.35 61.27 -9.28
N GLU A 259 -1.92 60.79 -8.18
CA GLU A 259 -2.46 59.44 -7.99
C GLU A 259 -3.66 59.19 -8.92
N GLN A 260 -3.57 58.17 -9.77
CA GLN A 260 -4.61 57.74 -10.70
C GLN A 260 -4.79 56.23 -10.58
N ASP A 261 -5.99 55.74 -10.90
CA ASP A 261 -6.30 54.32 -10.77
C ASP A 261 -5.55 53.49 -11.82
N PRO A 262 -5.00 52.31 -11.44
CA PRO A 262 -4.14 51.54 -12.32
C PRO A 262 -4.88 51.06 -13.57
N LYS A 263 -4.23 51.18 -14.74
CA LYS A 263 -4.65 50.54 -15.99
C LYS A 263 -3.88 49.22 -16.14
N LEU A 264 -4.45 48.21 -16.82
CA LEU A 264 -3.80 46.90 -16.97
C LEU A 264 -2.41 47.01 -17.62
N GLY A 265 -1.36 46.64 -16.86
CA GLY A 265 0.04 46.78 -17.27
C GLY A 265 0.62 48.20 -17.14
N TYR A 266 -0.08 49.11 -16.47
CA TYR A 266 0.36 50.49 -16.18
C TYR A 266 -0.15 50.92 -14.78
N GLU A 267 0.57 50.54 -13.73
CA GLU A 267 0.24 50.89 -12.33
C GLU A 267 0.79 52.25 -11.89
N ARG A 268 1.52 52.95 -12.77
CA ARG A 268 2.25 54.18 -12.44
C ARG A 268 2.00 55.25 -13.50
N THR A 269 1.84 56.48 -13.05
CA THR A 269 1.73 57.67 -13.88
C THR A 269 2.97 58.57 -13.71
N ALA A 270 3.22 59.42 -14.70
CA ALA A 270 4.12 60.57 -14.57
C ALA A 270 3.52 61.74 -15.35
N TRP A 271 3.54 62.93 -14.75
CA TRP A 271 2.87 64.12 -15.30
C TRP A 271 3.86 65.04 -16.00
N TYR A 272 3.43 65.65 -17.11
CA TYR A 272 4.26 66.48 -17.99
C TYR A 272 3.52 67.75 -18.43
N LEU A 273 4.28 68.78 -18.80
CA LEU A 273 3.79 70.06 -19.32
C LEU A 273 3.56 70.06 -20.83
N ASP A 274 3.92 68.97 -21.51
CA ASP A 274 3.86 68.80 -22.96
C ASP A 274 3.42 67.38 -23.35
N SER A 275 2.73 67.25 -24.49
CA SER A 275 2.25 65.97 -25.02
C SER A 275 3.35 65.02 -25.49
N ASP A 276 4.56 65.52 -25.73
CA ASP A 276 5.72 64.72 -26.13
C ASP A 276 6.46 64.12 -24.90
N PHE A 277 5.99 64.45 -23.69
CA PHE A 277 6.53 64.00 -22.40
C PHE A 277 8.02 64.35 -22.20
N THR A 278 8.39 65.59 -22.51
CA THR A 278 9.77 66.10 -22.43
C THR A 278 10.04 67.00 -21.22
N GLN A 279 9.02 67.65 -20.66
CA GLN A 279 9.08 68.55 -19.51
C GLN A 279 8.22 68.00 -18.36
N PRO A 280 8.80 67.33 -17.36
CA PRO A 280 8.06 66.86 -16.19
C PRO A 280 7.34 67.99 -15.46
N ALA A 281 6.11 67.74 -15.01
CA ALA A 281 5.39 68.66 -14.14
C ALA A 281 6.03 68.66 -12.74
N PRO A 282 6.35 69.83 -12.16
CA PRO A 282 6.80 69.92 -10.77
C PRO A 282 5.64 69.74 -9.79
N ASP A 283 5.97 69.33 -8.56
CA ASP A 283 5.02 69.06 -7.46
C ASP A 283 4.09 70.24 -7.13
N ASN A 284 4.47 71.47 -7.51
CA ASN A 284 3.72 72.70 -7.25
C ASN A 284 3.67 73.55 -8.53
N LEU A 285 2.47 73.89 -9.00
CA LEU A 285 2.24 74.62 -10.25
C LEU A 285 1.36 75.86 -10.04
N PRO A 286 1.62 77.00 -10.72
CA PRO A 286 0.70 78.13 -10.73
C PRO A 286 -0.55 77.81 -11.57
N ALA A 287 -1.72 78.20 -11.07
CA ALA A 287 -2.97 78.09 -11.81
C ALA A 287 -3.07 79.14 -12.93
N ASN A 288 -2.50 78.85 -14.11
CA ASN A 288 -2.46 79.77 -15.25
C ASN A 288 -3.22 79.28 -16.50
N GLY A 289 -4.00 78.19 -16.42
CA GLY A 289 -4.67 77.59 -17.58
C GLY A 289 -3.85 76.57 -18.38
N GLN A 290 -2.65 76.21 -17.92
CA GLN A 290 -1.83 75.18 -18.56
C GLN A 290 -2.46 73.78 -18.52
N THR A 291 -2.35 73.04 -19.64
CA THR A 291 -2.70 71.61 -19.70
C THR A 291 -1.51 70.74 -19.30
N LEU A 292 -1.76 69.81 -18.40
CA LEU A 292 -0.84 68.73 -18.01
C LEU A 292 -1.23 67.44 -18.74
N TYR A 293 -0.22 66.63 -19.07
CA TYR A 293 -0.35 65.39 -19.83
C TYR A 293 0.13 64.20 -18.99
N VAL A 294 -0.64 63.12 -18.97
CA VAL A 294 -0.32 61.90 -18.20
C VAL A 294 0.41 60.89 -19.06
N LYS A 295 1.60 60.50 -18.63
CA LYS A 295 2.33 59.35 -19.16
C LYS A 295 2.08 58.13 -18.29
N TRP A 296 1.27 57.21 -18.80
CA TRP A 296 1.12 55.87 -18.22
C TRP A 296 2.42 55.09 -18.41
N LEU A 297 3.11 54.77 -17.32
CA LEU A 297 4.40 54.08 -17.32
C LEU A 297 4.15 52.57 -17.38
N PRO A 298 4.70 51.85 -18.38
CA PRO A 298 4.48 50.42 -18.49
C PRO A 298 5.12 49.68 -17.31
N ASN A 299 4.51 48.57 -16.93
CA ASN A 299 5.00 47.74 -15.84
C ASN A 299 6.26 46.96 -16.24
N ASP A 300 7.24 46.90 -15.34
CA ASP A 300 8.44 46.09 -15.48
C ASP A 300 8.19 44.66 -14.94
N TYR A 301 8.69 43.62 -15.61
CA TYR A 301 8.57 42.23 -15.16
C TYR A 301 9.82 41.41 -15.48
N THR A 302 9.98 40.26 -14.82
CA THR A 302 11.17 39.39 -14.99
C THR A 302 10.79 37.98 -15.40
N ILE A 303 11.39 37.51 -16.48
CA ILE A 303 11.29 36.14 -16.97
C ILE A 303 12.47 35.32 -16.44
N TYR A 304 12.17 34.23 -15.76
CA TYR A 304 13.12 33.20 -15.34
C TYR A 304 13.04 31.99 -16.27
N PHE A 305 14.13 31.25 -16.43
CA PHE A 305 14.17 30.06 -17.27
C PHE A 305 14.43 28.81 -16.42
N SER A 306 13.67 27.75 -16.67
CA SER A 306 13.79 26.45 -16.01
C SER A 306 14.27 25.39 -17.00
N ALA A 307 15.27 24.60 -16.57
CA ALA A 307 15.82 23.51 -17.37
C ALA A 307 14.81 22.37 -17.65
N ASN A 308 13.74 22.26 -16.84
CA ASN A 308 12.66 21.28 -16.98
C ASN A 308 13.13 19.85 -17.29
N GLY A 309 13.91 19.28 -16.36
CA GLY A 309 14.53 17.95 -16.51
C GLY A 309 15.81 17.91 -17.36
N GLY A 310 16.26 19.07 -17.89
CA GLY A 310 17.63 19.29 -18.33
C GLY A 310 18.57 19.73 -17.20
N SER A 311 19.79 20.15 -17.57
CA SER A 311 20.84 20.63 -16.67
C SER A 311 21.55 21.87 -17.25
N GLY A 312 22.11 22.70 -16.39
CA GLY A 312 22.74 23.99 -16.73
C GLY A 312 22.11 25.15 -15.96
N SER A 313 22.45 26.38 -16.34
CA SER A 313 21.87 27.61 -15.79
C SER A 313 21.76 28.68 -16.89
N MET A 314 20.76 29.56 -16.76
CA MET A 314 20.56 30.71 -17.65
C MET A 314 20.26 31.96 -16.81
N PRO A 315 20.68 33.16 -17.24
CA PRO A 315 20.28 34.40 -16.61
C PRO A 315 18.78 34.65 -16.81
N SER A 316 18.14 35.33 -15.85
CA SER A 316 16.79 35.87 -16.06
C SER A 316 16.81 37.03 -17.05
N GLN A 317 15.71 37.25 -17.76
CA GLN A 317 15.54 38.31 -18.74
C GLN A 317 14.53 39.33 -18.21
N ALA A 318 14.96 40.58 -18.07
CA ALA A 318 14.05 41.69 -17.76
C ALA A 318 13.21 42.03 -19.01
N ALA A 319 11.95 42.39 -18.79
CA ALA A 319 11.00 42.74 -19.82
C ALA A 319 10.06 43.86 -19.35
N VAL A 320 9.42 44.53 -20.29
CA VAL A 320 8.55 45.69 -20.05
C VAL A 320 7.22 45.44 -20.76
N TRP A 321 6.11 45.79 -20.11
CA TRP A 321 4.77 45.66 -20.69
C TRP A 321 4.68 46.34 -22.06
N ASN A 322 3.94 45.72 -22.98
CA ASN A 322 3.72 46.15 -24.36
C ASN A 322 5.00 46.34 -25.23
N THR A 323 6.15 45.83 -24.77
CA THR A 323 7.45 45.95 -25.48
C THR A 323 7.87 44.62 -26.09
N ASP A 324 8.36 44.64 -27.35
CA ASP A 324 8.85 43.42 -28.03
C ASP A 324 10.07 42.84 -27.29
N LEU A 325 10.02 41.54 -26.98
CA LEU A 325 11.12 40.77 -26.41
C LEU A 325 11.47 39.60 -27.35
N ILE A 326 12.74 39.23 -27.45
CA ILE A 326 13.17 38.02 -28.17
C ILE A 326 13.58 36.98 -27.13
N LEU A 327 12.99 35.79 -27.19
CA LEU A 327 13.34 34.68 -26.30
C LEU A 327 14.70 34.08 -26.68
N PRO A 328 15.58 33.77 -25.70
CA PRO A 328 16.89 33.21 -25.97
C PRO A 328 16.81 31.78 -26.52
N ASN A 329 17.92 31.30 -27.10
CA ASN A 329 18.16 29.86 -27.20
C ASN A 329 18.41 29.29 -25.79
N SER A 330 18.17 28.00 -25.58
CA SER A 330 18.48 27.35 -24.31
C SER A 330 19.98 27.09 -24.16
N ASP A 331 20.59 27.61 -23.09
CA ASP A 331 21.92 27.18 -22.62
C ASP A 331 21.85 25.90 -21.78
N PHE A 332 20.64 25.44 -21.41
CA PHE A 332 20.46 24.13 -20.80
C PHE A 332 20.73 23.00 -21.80
N SER A 333 21.13 21.85 -21.27
CA SER A 333 21.33 20.61 -22.03
C SER A 333 20.58 19.43 -21.39
N ARG A 334 20.15 18.46 -22.20
CA ARG A 334 19.51 17.22 -21.73
C ARG A 334 19.96 16.04 -22.57
N MET A 335 20.63 15.06 -21.95
CA MET A 335 21.26 13.94 -22.64
C MET A 335 20.25 13.11 -23.44
N GLY A 336 20.45 13.02 -24.76
CA GLY A 336 19.56 12.31 -25.69
C GLY A 336 18.26 13.05 -26.04
N TYR A 337 18.20 14.35 -25.79
CA TYR A 337 17.09 15.22 -26.18
C TYR A 337 17.61 16.47 -26.89
N GLN A 338 16.83 16.99 -27.83
CA GLN A 338 17.03 18.31 -28.42
C GLN A 338 16.06 19.31 -27.77
N PHE A 339 16.55 20.53 -27.55
CA PHE A 339 15.69 21.64 -27.13
C PHE A 339 14.72 22.01 -28.24
N SER A 340 13.44 22.20 -27.90
CA SER A 340 12.34 22.38 -28.86
C SER A 340 11.59 23.70 -28.72
N GLY A 341 11.81 24.44 -27.62
CA GLY A 341 11.11 25.69 -27.34
C GLY A 341 10.94 25.93 -25.84
N TRP A 342 10.28 27.03 -25.52
CA TRP A 342 9.90 27.43 -24.16
C TRP A 342 8.39 27.24 -23.97
N GLU A 343 7.94 26.99 -22.75
CA GLU A 343 6.52 26.90 -22.39
C GLU A 343 6.23 27.86 -21.22
N ASP A 344 5.10 28.57 -21.24
CA ASP A 344 4.73 29.57 -20.21
C ASP A 344 4.14 28.99 -18.93
N THR A 345 3.62 27.76 -18.98
CA THR A 345 3.26 26.96 -17.80
C THR A 345 4.10 25.70 -17.71
N PHE A 346 4.02 25.02 -16.57
CA PHE A 346 4.61 23.68 -16.43
C PHE A 346 3.68 22.65 -17.08
N GLY A 347 3.87 22.40 -18.39
CA GLY A 347 2.99 21.54 -19.20
C GLY A 347 1.74 22.25 -19.70
N ASP A 348 1.14 21.66 -20.75
CA ASP A 348 -0.07 22.06 -21.50
C ASP A 348 -0.18 23.55 -21.85
N GLY A 349 0.95 24.26 -21.83
CA GLY A 349 1.04 25.70 -22.02
C GLY A 349 1.18 26.08 -23.48
N LYS A 350 1.31 27.38 -23.72
CA LYS A 350 1.68 27.85 -25.05
C LYS A 350 3.18 27.65 -25.24
N VAL A 351 3.53 26.92 -26.28
CA VAL A 351 4.93 26.73 -26.67
C VAL A 351 5.39 27.87 -27.57
N TYR A 352 6.54 28.44 -27.24
CA TYR A 352 7.24 29.49 -27.97
C TYR A 352 8.54 28.94 -28.54
N ALA A 353 8.90 29.29 -29.77
CA ALA A 353 10.19 28.92 -30.32
C ALA A 353 11.33 29.73 -29.64
N ALA A 354 12.54 29.18 -29.62
CA ALA A 354 13.71 30.03 -29.38
C ALA A 354 13.83 31.08 -30.50
N GLN A 355 14.28 32.27 -30.14
CA GLN A 355 14.32 33.47 -31.00
C GLN A 355 12.94 33.96 -31.47
N GLU A 356 11.84 33.43 -30.92
CA GLU A 356 10.52 34.00 -31.13
C GLU A 356 10.44 35.41 -30.51
N LYS A 357 9.82 36.34 -31.25
CA LYS A 357 9.47 37.66 -30.77
C LYS A 357 8.13 37.60 -30.05
N VAL A 358 8.14 37.88 -28.75
CA VAL A 358 7.00 37.80 -27.84
C VAL A 358 6.74 39.15 -27.16
N LYS A 359 5.57 39.27 -26.53
CA LYS A 359 5.12 40.42 -25.73
C LYS A 359 4.28 39.89 -24.57
N ASN A 360 4.23 40.64 -23.46
CA ASN A 360 3.29 40.46 -22.36
C ASN A 360 3.21 39.02 -21.84
N LEU A 361 4.35 38.37 -21.58
CA LEU A 361 4.37 37.06 -20.91
C LEU A 361 4.05 37.18 -19.40
N GLY A 362 4.08 38.41 -18.89
CA GLY A 362 3.68 38.85 -17.57
C GLY A 362 3.69 40.38 -17.57
N GLY A 363 3.70 40.99 -16.39
CA GLY A 363 3.70 42.45 -16.22
C GLY A 363 2.31 43.06 -16.18
N GLU A 364 1.27 42.28 -15.88
CA GLU A 364 -0.06 42.85 -15.58
C GLU A 364 0.01 43.80 -14.38
N ILE A 365 0.89 43.48 -13.42
CA ILE A 365 1.27 44.28 -12.24
C ILE A 365 2.78 44.61 -12.27
N GLN A 366 3.23 45.62 -11.53
CA GLN A 366 4.63 46.04 -11.45
C GLN A 366 5.48 45.01 -10.68
N GLY A 367 6.61 44.61 -11.28
CA GLY A 367 7.55 43.66 -10.67
C GLY A 367 7.16 42.19 -10.81
N ASP A 368 6.19 41.88 -11.69
CA ASP A 368 5.69 40.53 -11.93
C ASP A 368 6.79 39.53 -12.36
N ARG A 369 6.54 38.24 -12.08
CA ARG A 369 7.50 37.16 -12.26
C ARG A 369 6.93 36.01 -13.08
N VAL A 370 7.53 35.79 -14.25
CA VAL A 370 7.22 34.69 -15.17
C VAL A 370 8.31 33.63 -15.07
N THR A 371 7.98 32.35 -15.26
CA THR A 371 8.98 31.29 -15.45
C THR A 371 8.66 30.51 -16.71
N LEU A 372 9.59 30.49 -17.67
CA LEU A 372 9.50 29.69 -18.88
C LEU A 372 10.24 28.35 -18.70
N TYR A 373 9.62 27.27 -19.17
CA TYR A 373 10.12 25.90 -19.02
C TYR A 373 10.66 25.36 -20.35
N ALA A 374 11.91 24.87 -20.35
CA ALA A 374 12.52 24.29 -21.55
C ALA A 374 11.77 23.03 -22.00
N GLN A 375 11.48 22.93 -23.31
CA GLN A 375 10.84 21.77 -23.91
C GLN A 375 11.83 20.92 -24.66
N TRP A 376 11.61 19.60 -24.63
CA TRP A 376 12.62 18.61 -25.01
C TRP A 376 12.03 17.49 -25.87
N THR A 377 12.42 17.43 -27.13
CA THR A 377 12.09 16.32 -28.03
C THR A 377 13.18 15.24 -27.95
N PRO A 378 12.86 13.94 -27.77
CA PRO A 378 13.86 12.88 -27.82
C PRO A 378 14.55 12.84 -29.19
N ILE A 379 15.87 12.64 -29.21
CA ILE A 379 16.58 12.42 -30.47
C ILE A 379 16.13 11.11 -31.13
N GLN A 380 16.41 10.97 -32.42
CA GLN A 380 16.32 9.71 -33.15
C GLN A 380 17.71 9.31 -33.65
N TYR A 381 18.02 8.02 -33.53
CA TYR A 381 19.24 7.39 -34.03
C TYR A 381 18.89 6.12 -34.82
N GLN A 382 19.83 5.61 -35.61
CA GLN A 382 19.68 4.40 -36.38
C GLN A 382 20.50 3.25 -35.78
N ILE A 383 19.98 2.03 -35.90
CA ILE A 383 20.71 0.79 -35.67
C ILE A 383 20.88 0.13 -37.03
N ALA A 384 22.12 0.03 -37.48
CA ALA A 384 22.52 -0.70 -38.67
C ALA A 384 23.00 -2.11 -38.29
N PHE A 385 22.94 -3.05 -39.24
CA PHE A 385 23.34 -4.44 -39.02
C PHE A 385 24.40 -4.85 -40.04
N ASP A 386 25.47 -5.48 -39.56
CA ASP A 386 26.60 -5.96 -40.37
C ASP A 386 26.73 -7.47 -40.22
N SER A 387 26.86 -8.20 -41.33
CA SER A 387 26.94 -9.67 -41.32
C SER A 387 28.27 -10.21 -40.80
N ASN A 388 29.27 -9.35 -40.63
CA ASN A 388 30.65 -9.67 -40.34
C ASN A 388 31.19 -10.73 -41.33
N THR A 389 31.52 -11.93 -40.88
CA THR A 389 31.98 -13.03 -41.76
C THR A 389 30.86 -13.80 -42.47
N GLY A 390 29.60 -13.55 -42.12
CA GLY A 390 28.41 -14.08 -42.81
C GLY A 390 28.05 -13.28 -44.07
N SER A 391 26.88 -13.53 -44.64
CA SER A 391 26.43 -12.87 -45.88
C SER A 391 24.95 -12.48 -45.88
N GLY A 392 24.56 -11.54 -46.74
CA GLY A 392 23.19 -11.03 -46.87
C GLY A 392 23.10 -9.53 -46.67
N LYS A 393 21.89 -9.01 -46.41
CA LYS A 393 21.62 -7.62 -46.06
C LYS A 393 20.44 -7.55 -45.09
N MET A 394 20.48 -6.60 -44.16
CA MET A 394 19.40 -6.26 -43.25
C MET A 394 19.18 -4.75 -43.28
N ASP A 395 17.92 -4.32 -43.24
CA ASP A 395 17.58 -2.90 -43.20
C ASP A 395 17.89 -2.30 -41.82
N SER A 396 18.31 -1.03 -41.81
CA SER A 396 18.53 -0.30 -40.56
C SER A 396 17.21 0.10 -39.92
N ILE A 397 17.16 0.14 -38.59
CA ILE A 397 15.97 0.55 -37.83
C ILE A 397 16.19 1.89 -37.14
N THR A 398 15.23 2.81 -37.26
CA THR A 398 15.23 4.08 -36.51
C THR A 398 14.62 3.86 -35.11
N VAL A 399 15.30 4.40 -34.09
CA VAL A 399 14.89 4.32 -32.69
C VAL A 399 14.89 5.71 -32.08
N SER A 400 13.80 6.08 -31.39
CA SER A 400 13.75 7.30 -30.59
C SER A 400 14.44 7.07 -29.25
N TYR A 401 15.22 8.04 -28.80
CA TYR A 401 15.86 7.99 -27.49
C TYR A 401 14.82 7.84 -26.38
N ASN A 402 15.22 7.11 -25.36
CA ASN A 402 14.39 6.68 -24.24
C ASN A 402 13.20 5.75 -24.59
N GLN A 403 13.07 5.26 -25.83
CA GLN A 403 12.15 4.17 -26.19
C GLN A 403 12.90 2.84 -26.32
N SER A 404 12.33 1.77 -25.78
CA SER A 404 12.81 0.40 -26.01
C SER A 404 12.35 -0.10 -27.38
N LYS A 405 13.23 -0.77 -28.12
CA LYS A 405 12.95 -1.38 -29.41
C LYS A 405 13.53 -2.79 -29.43
N ASN A 406 12.73 -3.78 -29.79
CA ASN A 406 13.27 -5.11 -30.07
C ASN A 406 13.98 -5.11 -31.41
N LEU A 407 15.15 -5.76 -31.47
CA LEU A 407 15.84 -6.02 -32.73
C LEU A 407 14.95 -6.93 -33.63
N PRO A 408 15.08 -6.84 -34.96
CA PRO A 408 14.47 -7.82 -35.86
C PRO A 408 15.22 -9.16 -35.76
N ASP A 409 14.57 -10.24 -36.22
CA ASP A 409 15.23 -11.52 -36.46
C ASP A 409 16.45 -11.37 -37.38
N CYS A 410 17.52 -12.12 -37.10
CA CYS A 410 18.68 -12.15 -37.97
C CYS A 410 18.37 -12.87 -39.29
N THR A 411 18.34 -12.14 -40.40
CA THR A 411 18.13 -12.69 -41.75
C THR A 411 19.42 -12.93 -42.53
N PHE A 412 20.58 -12.69 -41.91
CA PHE A 412 21.88 -13.01 -42.50
C PHE A 412 22.09 -14.52 -42.62
N THR A 413 22.68 -14.94 -43.73
CA THR A 413 23.13 -16.32 -43.93
C THR A 413 24.46 -16.53 -43.21
N ALA A 414 24.47 -17.49 -42.28
CA ALA A 414 25.65 -17.87 -41.51
C ALA A 414 26.79 -18.42 -42.41
N PRO A 415 28.06 -18.29 -41.99
CA PRO A 415 29.16 -19.06 -42.56
C PRO A 415 28.88 -20.57 -42.52
N SER A 416 29.44 -21.32 -43.47
CA SER A 416 29.25 -22.77 -43.56
C SER A 416 29.63 -23.48 -42.25
N GLY A 417 28.67 -24.21 -41.66
CA GLY A 417 28.88 -24.94 -40.41
C GLY A 417 28.74 -24.11 -39.13
N MET A 418 28.24 -22.87 -39.22
CA MET A 418 27.97 -22.00 -38.07
C MET A 418 26.48 -21.65 -37.94
N GLU A 419 26.09 -21.21 -36.74
CA GLU A 419 24.78 -20.61 -36.44
C GLU A 419 24.96 -19.19 -35.88
N PHE A 420 23.85 -18.44 -35.85
CA PHE A 420 23.81 -17.09 -35.28
C PHE A 420 23.84 -17.13 -33.75
N ALA A 421 24.81 -16.45 -33.14
CA ALA A 421 24.94 -16.36 -31.67
C ALA A 421 24.32 -15.09 -31.08
N GLY A 422 24.11 -14.05 -31.89
CA GLY A 422 23.67 -12.73 -31.46
C GLY A 422 24.50 -11.58 -32.04
N TRP A 423 24.31 -10.39 -31.49
CA TRP A 423 24.84 -9.12 -31.97
C TRP A 423 25.94 -8.57 -31.06
N SER A 424 27.04 -8.07 -31.63
CA SER A 424 28.08 -7.32 -30.93
C SER A 424 28.07 -5.83 -31.27
N LEU A 425 28.59 -4.99 -30.38
CA LEU A 425 28.80 -3.55 -30.61
C LEU A 425 30.09 -3.25 -31.40
N THR A 426 30.97 -4.24 -31.56
CA THR A 426 32.24 -4.09 -32.28
C THR A 426 32.44 -5.25 -33.25
N GLN A 427 33.13 -4.99 -34.37
CA GLN A 427 33.47 -6.02 -35.33
C GLN A 427 34.29 -7.13 -34.65
N ASN A 428 33.89 -8.40 -34.85
CA ASN A 428 34.46 -9.57 -34.17
C ASN A 428 34.44 -9.52 -32.62
N GLY A 429 33.61 -8.65 -32.02
CA GLY A 429 33.43 -8.59 -30.57
C GLY A 429 32.58 -9.73 -30.01
N PRO A 430 32.53 -9.88 -28.67
CA PRO A 430 31.65 -10.84 -28.02
C PRO A 430 30.17 -10.49 -28.21
N VAL A 431 29.28 -11.48 -28.10
CA VAL A 431 27.82 -11.24 -28.10
C VAL A 431 27.46 -10.28 -26.96
N LYS A 432 26.78 -9.17 -27.33
CA LYS A 432 26.24 -8.18 -26.40
C LYS A 432 24.72 -8.27 -26.27
N TYR A 433 24.04 -8.61 -27.36
CA TYR A 433 22.59 -8.77 -27.42
C TYR A 433 22.25 -10.10 -28.10
N LYS A 434 21.28 -10.85 -27.57
CA LYS A 434 20.72 -12.03 -28.27
C LYS A 434 19.90 -11.57 -29.48
N ASP A 435 19.47 -12.52 -30.32
CA ASP A 435 18.48 -12.22 -31.36
C ASP A 435 17.18 -11.68 -30.73
N GLN A 436 16.45 -10.84 -31.47
CA GLN A 436 15.25 -10.13 -31.03
C GLN A 436 15.35 -9.30 -29.72
N ALA A 437 16.54 -9.15 -29.12
CA ALA A 437 16.70 -8.52 -27.81
C ALA A 437 16.17 -7.08 -27.78
N SER A 438 15.61 -6.67 -26.64
CA SER A 438 15.15 -5.28 -26.44
C SER A 438 16.34 -4.37 -26.15
N VAL A 439 16.54 -3.35 -26.99
CA VAL A 439 17.60 -2.35 -26.88
C VAL A 439 17.04 -0.95 -26.65
N ARG A 440 17.81 -0.08 -26.01
CA ARG A 440 17.43 1.30 -25.65
C ARG A 440 18.70 2.15 -25.50
N ASN A 441 18.63 3.42 -25.91
CA ASN A 441 19.68 4.44 -25.71
C ASN A 441 21.09 4.03 -26.19
N LEU A 442 21.20 3.48 -27.41
CA LEU A 442 22.51 3.09 -27.96
C LEU A 442 23.35 4.26 -28.49
N ALA A 443 22.71 5.40 -28.77
CA ALA A 443 23.37 6.63 -29.24
C ALA A 443 22.83 7.85 -28.50
N PHE A 444 23.57 8.96 -28.57
CA PHE A 444 23.31 10.17 -27.77
C PHE A 444 23.26 11.46 -28.61
N GLN A 445 23.49 11.39 -29.93
CA GLN A 445 23.33 12.52 -30.87
C GLN A 445 22.30 12.20 -31.97
N GLN A 446 21.64 13.24 -32.46
CA GLN A 446 20.60 13.14 -33.49
C GLN A 446 21.19 12.62 -34.81
N GLY A 447 20.63 11.53 -35.34
CA GLY A 447 21.06 10.92 -36.60
C GLY A 447 22.26 9.97 -36.48
N ASP A 448 22.81 9.77 -35.27
CA ASP A 448 23.86 8.76 -35.03
C ASP A 448 23.45 7.39 -35.58
N THR A 449 24.42 6.62 -36.06
CA THR A 449 24.21 5.23 -36.49
C THR A 449 25.08 4.30 -35.67
N VAL A 450 24.45 3.36 -34.96
CA VAL A 450 25.13 2.29 -34.21
C VAL A 450 25.10 1.03 -35.05
N THR A 451 26.26 0.49 -35.39
CA THR A 451 26.35 -0.79 -36.12
C THR A 451 26.41 -1.95 -35.14
N LEU A 452 25.48 -2.90 -35.29
CA LEU A 452 25.51 -4.20 -34.64
C LEU A 452 26.08 -5.25 -35.58
N TYR A 453 27.13 -5.93 -35.14
CA TYR A 453 27.85 -6.94 -35.92
C TYR A 453 27.36 -8.34 -35.55
N ALA A 454 27.02 -9.14 -36.55
CA ALA A 454 26.61 -10.52 -36.34
C ALA A 454 27.78 -11.35 -35.79
N VAL A 455 27.50 -12.13 -34.75
CA VAL A 455 28.43 -13.09 -34.14
C VAL A 455 27.99 -14.49 -34.53
N TRP A 456 28.93 -15.27 -35.04
CA TRP A 456 28.72 -16.64 -35.51
C TRP A 456 29.45 -17.63 -34.60
N ARG A 457 28.85 -18.79 -34.35
CA ARG A 457 29.42 -19.87 -33.53
C ARG A 457 29.18 -21.23 -34.15
N GLU A 458 29.91 -22.25 -33.69
CA GLU A 458 29.51 -23.64 -33.97
C GLU A 458 28.13 -23.95 -33.36
N PRO A 459 27.31 -24.82 -33.97
CA PRO A 459 25.97 -25.14 -33.49
C PRO A 459 25.93 -25.53 -32.01
N ALA A 460 25.12 -24.82 -31.21
CA ALA A 460 25.09 -25.00 -29.75
C ALA A 460 24.83 -26.46 -29.34
N VAL A 461 24.01 -27.18 -30.12
CA VAL A 461 23.71 -28.61 -29.97
C VAL A 461 24.98 -29.48 -29.77
N ASN A 462 26.11 -29.14 -30.38
CA ASN A 462 27.38 -29.87 -30.21
C ASN A 462 27.86 -29.87 -28.76
N GLN A 463 27.67 -28.75 -28.04
CA GLN A 463 28.04 -28.65 -26.62
C GLN A 463 27.09 -29.47 -25.73
N TYR A 464 25.79 -29.50 -26.04
CA TYR A 464 24.82 -30.30 -25.31
C TYR A 464 25.00 -31.81 -25.54
N LEU A 465 25.36 -32.22 -26.77
CA LEU A 465 25.78 -33.59 -27.07
C LEU A 465 27.02 -33.98 -26.27
N ALA A 466 28.07 -33.16 -26.27
CA ALA A 466 29.27 -33.43 -25.47
C ALA A 466 28.98 -33.52 -23.95
N GLN A 467 28.04 -32.72 -23.43
CA GLN A 467 27.59 -32.82 -22.04
C GLN A 467 26.78 -34.09 -21.76
N LEU A 468 26.00 -34.59 -22.72
CA LEU A 468 25.29 -35.87 -22.60
C LEU A 468 26.28 -37.03 -22.62
N ASP A 469 27.20 -37.05 -23.58
CA ASP A 469 28.27 -38.04 -23.71
C ASP A 469 29.12 -38.08 -22.41
N GLN A 470 29.47 -36.92 -21.85
CA GLN A 470 30.17 -36.80 -20.56
C GLN A 470 29.33 -37.30 -19.38
N ALA A 471 28.03 -37.02 -19.32
CA ALA A 471 27.15 -37.53 -18.27
C ALA A 471 27.02 -39.05 -18.34
N PHE A 472 26.85 -39.61 -19.55
CA PHE A 472 26.78 -41.05 -19.77
C PHE A 472 28.07 -41.78 -19.33
N SER A 473 29.24 -41.17 -19.58
CA SER A 473 30.53 -41.74 -19.19
C SER A 473 30.73 -41.94 -17.68
N THR A 474 29.87 -41.36 -16.83
CA THR A 474 29.91 -41.55 -15.37
C THR A 474 29.28 -42.86 -14.90
N TYR A 475 28.46 -43.50 -15.73
CA TYR A 475 27.82 -44.78 -15.40
C TYR A 475 28.77 -45.94 -15.69
N VAL A 476 28.88 -46.87 -14.74
CA VAL A 476 29.75 -48.05 -14.83
C VAL A 476 28.89 -49.30 -14.94
N SER A 477 29.10 -50.12 -15.97
CA SER A 477 28.24 -51.28 -16.28
C SER A 477 28.14 -52.30 -15.16
N THR A 478 29.21 -52.50 -14.38
CA THR A 478 29.23 -53.42 -13.23
C THR A 478 28.34 -52.98 -12.06
N ASN A 479 27.86 -51.73 -12.06
CA ASN A 479 26.95 -51.22 -11.04
C ASN A 479 25.47 -51.48 -11.37
N TYR A 480 25.17 -52.17 -12.47
CA TYR A 480 23.84 -52.43 -12.99
C TYR A 480 23.65 -53.92 -13.28
N THR A 481 22.39 -54.36 -13.37
CA THR A 481 22.04 -55.64 -14.00
C THR A 481 22.24 -55.53 -15.52
N ALA A 482 22.35 -56.64 -16.24
CA ALA A 482 22.45 -56.62 -17.70
C ALA A 482 21.18 -56.01 -18.34
N GLN A 483 20.01 -56.29 -17.78
CA GLN A 483 18.74 -55.66 -18.16
C GLN A 483 18.76 -54.13 -17.93
N ASP A 484 19.10 -53.67 -16.72
CA ASP A 484 19.06 -52.24 -16.37
C ASP A 484 20.14 -51.44 -17.12
N TRP A 485 21.32 -52.02 -17.36
CA TRP A 485 22.36 -51.42 -18.21
C TRP A 485 21.94 -51.27 -19.67
N THR A 486 21.26 -52.28 -20.22
CA THR A 486 20.74 -52.23 -21.61
C THR A 486 19.67 -51.14 -21.75
N ALA A 487 18.80 -50.97 -20.75
CA ALA A 487 17.83 -49.88 -20.70
C ALA A 487 18.53 -48.50 -20.64
N LEU A 488 19.60 -48.38 -19.84
CA LEU A 488 20.37 -47.14 -19.67
C LEU A 488 21.07 -46.71 -20.96
N ALA A 489 21.72 -47.65 -21.66
CA ALA A 489 22.33 -47.40 -22.96
C ALA A 489 21.30 -47.01 -24.03
N SER A 490 20.13 -47.67 -24.06
CA SER A 490 19.04 -47.32 -25.00
C SER A 490 18.44 -45.94 -24.73
N GLN A 491 18.30 -45.55 -23.46
CA GLN A 491 17.83 -44.21 -23.08
C GLN A 491 18.83 -43.13 -23.50
N TYR A 492 20.13 -43.38 -23.34
CA TYR A 492 21.19 -42.49 -23.79
C TYR A 492 21.14 -42.25 -25.32
N GLU A 493 21.15 -43.31 -26.13
CA GLU A 493 21.12 -43.17 -27.60
C GLU A 493 19.84 -42.47 -28.09
N THR A 494 18.70 -42.76 -27.47
CA THR A 494 17.43 -42.07 -27.76
C THR A 494 17.53 -40.56 -27.47
N SER A 495 18.08 -40.21 -26.31
CA SER A 495 18.27 -38.81 -25.89
C SER A 495 19.28 -38.07 -26.78
N ARG A 496 20.33 -38.77 -27.21
CA ARG A 496 21.37 -38.26 -28.10
C ARG A 496 20.82 -37.98 -29.50
N ALA A 497 19.99 -38.87 -30.04
CA ALA A 497 19.28 -38.65 -31.29
C ALA A 497 18.28 -37.48 -31.22
N GLN A 498 17.56 -37.33 -30.09
CA GLN A 498 16.64 -36.20 -29.86
C GLN A 498 17.38 -34.86 -29.82
N LEU A 499 18.49 -34.77 -29.09
CA LEU A 499 19.34 -33.56 -29.07
C LEU A 499 19.89 -33.24 -30.47
N ALA A 500 20.44 -34.23 -31.19
CA ALA A 500 20.96 -34.02 -32.54
C ALA A 500 19.89 -33.53 -33.54
N ALA A 501 18.65 -34.01 -33.40
CA ALA A 501 17.51 -33.56 -34.22
C ALA A 501 17.04 -32.13 -33.88
N ALA A 502 17.40 -31.60 -32.70
CA ALA A 502 17.07 -30.24 -32.24
C ALA A 502 18.12 -29.18 -32.64
N ALA A 503 19.01 -29.48 -33.59
CA ALA A 503 20.00 -28.53 -34.11
C ALA A 503 19.34 -27.25 -34.64
N GLY A 504 19.87 -26.08 -34.26
CA GLY A 504 19.33 -24.77 -34.65
C GLY A 504 18.07 -24.33 -33.87
N THR A 505 17.65 -25.05 -32.83
CA THR A 505 16.61 -24.59 -31.90
C THR A 505 17.19 -23.69 -30.79
N ALA A 506 16.32 -23.06 -29.99
CA ALA A 506 16.75 -22.20 -28.89
C ALA A 506 17.47 -23.03 -27.79
N GLU A 507 18.53 -22.46 -27.20
CA GLU A 507 19.32 -23.13 -26.14
C GLU A 507 18.46 -23.61 -24.95
N ASP A 508 17.40 -22.89 -24.59
CA ASP A 508 16.47 -23.30 -23.52
C ASP A 508 15.77 -24.64 -23.83
N GLN A 509 15.54 -24.96 -25.11
CA GLN A 509 14.98 -26.24 -25.54
C GLN A 509 16.04 -27.36 -25.51
N LEU A 510 17.29 -27.05 -25.87
CA LEU A 510 18.42 -27.98 -25.76
C LEU A 510 18.73 -28.33 -24.29
N ASP A 511 18.65 -27.35 -23.39
CA ASP A 511 18.84 -27.56 -21.95
C ASP A 511 17.72 -28.41 -21.33
N ALA A 512 16.46 -28.14 -21.71
CA ALA A 512 15.33 -28.96 -21.30
C ALA A 512 15.49 -30.44 -21.72
N LEU A 513 15.91 -30.70 -22.97
CA LEU A 513 16.18 -32.05 -23.47
C LEU A 513 17.35 -32.72 -22.72
N LEU A 514 18.46 -32.02 -22.49
CA LEU A 514 19.60 -32.55 -21.74
C LEU A 514 19.25 -32.85 -20.28
N SER A 515 18.46 -31.99 -19.65
CA SER A 515 17.98 -32.18 -18.27
C SER A 515 17.02 -33.38 -18.16
N GLN A 516 16.09 -33.52 -19.12
CA GLN A 516 15.22 -34.69 -19.22
C GLN A 516 16.01 -36.00 -19.42
N ALA A 517 17.03 -35.97 -20.28
CA ALA A 517 17.91 -37.12 -20.54
C ALA A 517 18.68 -37.55 -19.27
N LYS A 518 19.33 -36.61 -18.59
CA LYS A 518 20.05 -36.85 -17.32
C LYS A 518 19.12 -37.43 -16.26
N HIS A 519 17.90 -36.88 -16.13
CA HIS A 519 16.91 -37.39 -15.19
C HIS A 519 16.47 -38.81 -15.52
N ALA A 520 16.13 -39.10 -16.79
CA ALA A 520 15.68 -40.42 -17.22
C ALA A 520 16.73 -41.52 -17.00
N MET A 521 18.00 -41.25 -17.31
CA MET A 521 19.09 -42.21 -17.05
C MET A 521 19.30 -42.44 -15.54
N ALA A 522 19.13 -41.41 -14.70
CA ALA A 522 19.28 -41.50 -13.25
C ALA A 522 18.12 -42.25 -12.53
N GLN A 523 16.96 -42.43 -13.17
CA GLN A 523 15.85 -43.22 -12.60
C GLN A 523 16.07 -44.74 -12.71
N LEU A 524 17.03 -45.20 -13.51
CA LEU A 524 17.26 -46.63 -13.69
C LEU A 524 17.99 -47.23 -12.48
N PRO A 525 17.48 -48.35 -11.91
CA PRO A 525 18.00 -48.89 -10.66
C PRO A 525 19.37 -49.55 -10.85
N THR A 526 20.28 -49.24 -9.93
CA THR A 526 21.56 -49.94 -9.79
C THR A 526 21.39 -51.35 -9.22
N LEU A 527 22.37 -52.21 -9.45
CA LEU A 527 22.46 -53.55 -8.88
C LEU A 527 22.33 -53.52 -7.34
N ASN A 528 22.98 -52.57 -6.66
CA ASN A 528 22.87 -52.42 -5.21
C ASN A 528 21.44 -52.05 -4.76
N GLN A 529 20.73 -51.20 -5.53
CA GLN A 529 19.32 -50.90 -5.24
C GLN A 529 18.41 -52.11 -5.48
N ARG A 530 18.66 -52.92 -6.53
CA ARG A 530 17.96 -54.20 -6.75
C ARG A 530 18.17 -55.17 -5.58
N VAL A 531 19.41 -55.30 -5.13
CA VAL A 531 19.81 -56.18 -4.02
C VAL A 531 19.17 -55.75 -2.70
N GLU A 532 19.22 -54.46 -2.34
CA GLU A 532 18.59 -53.97 -1.11
C GLU A 532 17.06 -54.03 -1.18
N GLN A 533 16.44 -53.77 -2.36
CA GLN A 533 15.01 -53.96 -2.59
C GLN A 533 14.59 -55.42 -2.31
N VAL A 534 15.33 -56.40 -2.80
CA VAL A 534 15.06 -57.83 -2.58
C VAL A 534 15.31 -58.22 -1.12
N ALA A 535 16.45 -57.84 -0.54
CA ALA A 535 16.80 -58.13 0.85
C ALA A 535 15.77 -57.55 1.84
N SER A 536 15.33 -56.31 1.64
CA SER A 536 14.29 -55.66 2.44
C SER A 536 12.92 -56.34 2.31
N GLN A 537 12.54 -56.77 1.10
CA GLN A 537 11.32 -57.54 0.88
C GLN A 537 11.38 -58.93 1.51
N TRP A 538 12.52 -59.62 1.48
CA TRP A 538 12.71 -60.91 2.17
C TRP A 538 12.63 -60.75 3.69
N ARG A 539 13.35 -59.77 4.28
CA ARG A 539 13.26 -59.44 5.71
C ARG A 539 11.83 -59.09 6.15
N THR A 540 11.04 -58.50 5.26
CA THR A 540 9.64 -58.19 5.51
C THR A 540 8.73 -59.42 5.41
N ALA A 541 8.95 -60.29 4.41
CA ALA A 541 8.18 -61.52 4.23
C ALA A 541 8.35 -62.50 5.39
N TYR A 542 9.56 -62.61 5.94
CA TYR A 542 9.90 -63.54 7.04
C TYR A 542 10.06 -62.86 8.41
N ARG A 543 9.51 -61.65 8.57
CA ARG A 543 9.69 -60.81 9.77
C ARG A 543 9.37 -61.54 11.08
N GLU A 544 8.29 -62.33 11.10
CA GLU A 544 7.79 -62.98 12.31
C GLU A 544 8.72 -64.08 12.85
N VAL A 545 9.44 -64.79 11.99
CA VAL A 545 10.44 -65.79 12.41
C VAL A 545 11.80 -65.15 12.63
N ILE A 546 12.15 -64.11 11.88
CA ILE A 546 13.38 -63.34 12.08
C ILE A 546 13.41 -62.66 13.46
N SER A 547 12.28 -62.16 13.96
CA SER A 547 12.21 -61.55 15.30
C SER A 547 12.38 -62.56 16.45
N GLN A 548 12.23 -63.86 16.19
CA GLN A 548 12.35 -64.93 17.19
C GLN A 548 13.78 -65.43 17.38
N ILE A 549 14.70 -65.12 16.44
CA ILE A 549 16.08 -65.64 16.37
C ILE A 549 16.84 -65.59 17.70
N ASP A 550 16.74 -64.48 18.44
CA ASP A 550 17.39 -64.29 19.74
C ASP A 550 16.35 -63.92 20.84
N GLY A 551 15.08 -64.28 20.62
CA GLY A 551 13.92 -63.80 21.40
C GLY A 551 13.40 -64.73 22.49
N GLN A 552 14.16 -65.78 22.89
CA GLN A 552 13.72 -66.82 23.82
C GLN A 552 12.33 -67.42 23.47
N ALA A 553 12.07 -67.67 22.19
CA ALA A 553 10.75 -68.05 21.70
C ALA A 553 10.36 -69.51 21.95
N ILE A 554 11.32 -70.44 22.09
CA ILE A 554 11.12 -71.89 21.93
C ILE A 554 10.77 -72.60 23.24
N ASN A 555 9.75 -73.46 23.18
CA ASN A 555 9.46 -74.52 24.14
C ASN A 555 9.05 -75.80 23.37
N GLU A 556 8.86 -76.94 24.06
CA GLU A 556 8.52 -78.21 23.37
C GLU A 556 7.25 -78.15 22.52
N SER A 557 6.24 -77.34 22.89
CA SER A 557 4.96 -77.32 22.19
C SER A 557 4.94 -76.45 20.92
N ASN A 558 5.87 -75.49 20.80
CA ASN A 558 5.99 -74.65 19.59
C ASN A 558 7.22 -74.97 18.72
N ALA A 559 8.17 -75.77 19.21
CA ALA A 559 9.42 -76.09 18.54
C ALA A 559 9.25 -76.56 17.09
N ALA A 560 8.34 -77.51 16.82
CA ALA A 560 8.12 -78.03 15.47
C ALA A 560 7.62 -76.96 14.46
N SER A 561 6.83 -75.98 14.94
CA SER A 561 6.33 -74.86 14.11
C SER A 561 7.45 -73.86 13.80
N ILE A 562 8.22 -73.49 14.83
CA ILE A 562 9.37 -72.57 14.70
C ILE A 562 10.44 -73.16 13.76
N ARG A 563 10.68 -74.48 13.85
CA ARG A 563 11.58 -75.21 12.94
C ARG A 563 11.18 -75.03 11.47
N SER A 564 9.92 -75.35 11.15
CA SER A 564 9.39 -75.23 9.78
C SER A 564 9.45 -73.79 9.25
N ALA A 565 9.17 -72.79 10.08
CA ALA A 565 9.25 -71.39 9.71
C ALA A 565 10.70 -70.92 9.46
N ALA A 566 11.66 -71.41 10.26
CA ALA A 566 13.07 -71.08 10.11
C ALA A 566 13.67 -71.70 8.84
N GLU A 567 13.34 -72.96 8.55
CA GLU A 567 13.71 -73.67 7.32
C GLU A 567 13.16 -72.93 6.09
N GLN A 568 11.84 -72.66 6.05
CA GLN A 568 11.20 -71.95 4.94
C GLN A 568 11.78 -70.53 4.71
N ALA A 569 12.14 -69.81 5.77
CA ALA A 569 12.78 -68.51 5.63
C ALA A 569 14.21 -68.62 5.06
N SER A 570 14.98 -69.61 5.53
CA SER A 570 16.37 -69.82 5.12
C SER A 570 16.53 -70.23 3.64
N GLU A 571 15.53 -70.91 3.07
CA GLU A 571 15.49 -71.31 1.67
C GLU A 571 14.68 -70.33 0.79
N GLY A 572 13.99 -69.35 1.39
CA GLY A 572 13.00 -68.51 0.72
C GLY A 572 13.53 -67.40 -0.21
N LEU A 573 14.85 -67.20 -0.31
CA LEU A 573 15.46 -66.17 -1.15
C LEU A 573 15.93 -66.77 -2.49
N THR A 574 14.98 -67.14 -3.35
CA THR A 574 15.22 -67.81 -4.63
C THR A 574 15.12 -66.87 -5.84
N THR A 575 15.44 -67.37 -7.03
CA THR A 575 15.17 -66.71 -8.32
C THR A 575 13.70 -66.35 -8.51
N GLU A 576 12.79 -67.23 -8.09
CA GLU A 576 11.34 -66.99 -8.16
C GLU A 576 10.91 -65.89 -7.20
N PHE A 577 11.56 -65.79 -6.03
CA PHE A 577 11.35 -64.67 -5.11
C PHE A 577 11.77 -63.35 -5.77
N VAL A 578 12.96 -63.28 -6.38
CA VAL A 578 13.42 -62.07 -7.10
C VAL A 578 12.47 -61.72 -8.27
N ALA A 579 12.07 -62.71 -9.07
CA ALA A 579 11.14 -62.53 -10.19
C ALA A 579 9.75 -62.05 -9.74
N ALA A 580 9.28 -62.48 -8.56
CA ALA A 580 8.00 -62.03 -8.00
C ALA A 580 8.09 -60.65 -7.31
N LYS A 581 9.29 -60.16 -6.99
CA LYS A 581 9.55 -58.93 -6.21
C LYS A 581 10.19 -57.79 -7.01
N THR A 582 10.53 -58.02 -8.27
CA THR A 582 11.19 -57.07 -9.20
C THR A 582 10.63 -57.23 -10.62
N ASP A 583 10.95 -56.29 -11.52
CA ASP A 583 10.67 -56.37 -12.96
C ASP A 583 11.81 -57.00 -13.78
N LEU A 584 12.78 -57.64 -13.12
CA LEU A 584 13.87 -58.36 -13.79
C LEU A 584 13.31 -59.61 -14.50
N LYS A 585 13.54 -59.71 -15.81
CA LYS A 585 13.11 -60.82 -16.67
C LYS A 585 14.26 -61.74 -17.08
N ASN A 586 15.49 -61.23 -17.04
CA ASN A 586 16.68 -62.02 -17.30
C ASN A 586 16.99 -62.94 -16.10
N LEU A 587 17.15 -64.23 -16.37
CA LEU A 587 17.42 -65.24 -15.34
C LEU A 587 18.79 -65.03 -14.67
N ASP A 588 19.81 -64.62 -15.43
CA ASP A 588 21.15 -64.39 -14.88
C ASP A 588 21.15 -63.19 -13.92
N ASP A 589 20.39 -62.14 -14.24
CA ASP A 589 20.20 -60.97 -13.37
C ASP A 589 19.40 -61.34 -12.11
N GLN A 590 18.37 -62.19 -12.22
CA GLN A 590 17.64 -62.72 -11.07
C GLN A 590 18.54 -63.56 -10.15
N GLN A 591 19.39 -64.42 -10.72
CA GLN A 591 20.35 -65.24 -9.98
C GLN A 591 21.41 -64.37 -9.27
N LEU A 592 21.97 -63.38 -9.97
CA LEU A 592 22.95 -62.45 -9.41
C LEU A 592 22.37 -61.65 -8.24
N VAL A 593 21.17 -61.09 -8.42
CA VAL A 593 20.48 -60.32 -7.36
C VAL A 593 20.09 -61.22 -6.19
N ALA A 594 19.64 -62.46 -6.42
CA ALA A 594 19.36 -63.42 -5.35
C ALA A 594 20.63 -63.74 -4.54
N ALA A 595 21.73 -64.10 -5.21
CA ALA A 595 22.99 -64.45 -4.56
C ALA A 595 23.58 -63.29 -3.73
N LEU A 596 23.55 -62.07 -4.25
CA LEU A 596 23.99 -60.87 -3.52
C LEU A 596 23.03 -60.49 -2.39
N ALA A 597 21.72 -60.68 -2.56
CA ALA A 597 20.76 -60.45 -1.49
C ALA A 597 20.92 -61.47 -0.35
N VAL A 598 21.26 -62.73 -0.63
CA VAL A 598 21.64 -63.72 0.40
C VAL A 598 22.86 -63.23 1.20
N GLN A 599 23.91 -62.73 0.52
CA GLN A 599 25.08 -62.15 1.21
C GLN A 599 24.69 -60.96 2.11
N GLN A 600 23.80 -60.09 1.64
CA GLN A 600 23.29 -58.92 2.37
C GLN A 600 22.41 -59.28 3.58
N VAL A 601 21.89 -60.51 3.67
CA VAL A 601 21.08 -61.01 4.81
C VAL A 601 21.74 -62.17 5.57
N GLU A 602 23.02 -62.47 5.32
CA GLU A 602 23.68 -63.66 5.87
C GLU A 602 23.71 -63.70 7.41
N SER A 603 23.71 -62.56 8.10
CA SER A 603 23.57 -62.53 9.57
C SER A 603 22.20 -63.03 10.04
N SER A 604 21.12 -62.69 9.31
CA SER A 604 19.79 -63.24 9.54
C SER A 604 19.73 -64.72 9.18
N MET A 605 20.39 -65.16 8.09
CA MET A 605 20.47 -66.58 7.73
C MET A 605 21.18 -67.41 8.81
N GLN A 606 22.30 -66.93 9.36
CA GLN A 606 22.98 -67.58 10.48
C GLN A 606 22.10 -67.62 11.74
N GLY A 607 21.32 -66.56 11.99
CA GLY A 607 20.33 -66.53 13.06
C GLY A 607 19.23 -67.58 12.90
N LEU A 608 18.66 -67.70 11.70
CA LEU A 608 17.66 -68.72 11.37
C LEU A 608 18.24 -70.14 11.54
N ARG A 609 19.49 -70.38 11.14
CA ARG A 609 20.18 -71.67 11.37
C ARG A 609 20.30 -72.01 12.86
N ARG A 610 20.64 -71.03 13.73
CA ARG A 610 20.67 -71.23 15.20
C ARG A 610 19.27 -71.52 15.77
N LEU A 611 18.26 -70.75 15.34
CA LEU A 611 16.87 -70.94 15.75
C LEU A 611 16.36 -72.33 15.34
N ASN A 612 16.72 -72.80 14.15
CA ASN A 612 16.39 -74.12 13.65
C ASN A 612 17.00 -75.24 14.51
N ALA A 613 18.30 -75.13 14.84
CA ALA A 613 18.98 -76.10 15.69
C ALA A 613 18.37 -76.18 17.10
N ALA A 614 18.09 -75.03 17.72
CA ALA A 614 17.42 -74.97 19.03
C ALA A 614 16.00 -75.57 18.99
N ALA A 615 15.26 -75.39 17.89
CA ALA A 615 13.95 -75.97 17.67
C ALA A 615 14.02 -77.50 17.46
N GLN A 616 15.04 -77.98 16.75
CA GLN A 616 15.31 -79.41 16.60
C GLN A 616 15.61 -80.07 17.95
N TRP A 617 16.49 -79.47 18.76
CA TRP A 617 16.80 -79.96 20.11
C TRP A 617 15.55 -79.97 21.02
N ALA A 618 14.80 -78.87 21.09
CA ALA A 618 13.61 -78.80 21.94
C ALA A 618 12.51 -79.79 21.49
N SER A 619 12.42 -80.11 20.20
CA SER A 619 11.49 -81.14 19.69
C SER A 619 11.91 -82.56 20.07
N ALA A 620 13.19 -82.79 20.38
CA ALA A 620 13.73 -84.11 20.73
C ALA A 620 13.57 -84.47 22.22
N LEU A 621 13.06 -83.55 23.05
CA LEU A 621 12.82 -83.77 24.48
C LEU A 621 11.63 -84.71 24.76
N ASP A 622 10.73 -84.93 23.80
CA ASP A 622 9.61 -85.90 23.89
C ASP A 622 8.81 -85.84 25.21
N GLY A 623 8.40 -84.63 25.60
CA GLY A 623 7.59 -84.38 26.79
C GLY A 623 8.38 -84.30 28.09
N LEU A 624 9.72 -84.39 28.08
CA LEU A 624 10.55 -84.44 29.29
C LEU A 624 10.31 -83.24 30.23
N SER A 625 10.20 -82.01 29.70
CA SER A 625 9.91 -80.83 30.52
C SER A 625 8.44 -80.71 30.95
N THR A 626 7.54 -81.47 30.34
CA THR A 626 6.08 -81.37 30.60
C THR A 626 5.53 -82.52 31.45
N ARG A 627 6.27 -83.64 31.54
CA ARG A 627 5.99 -84.82 32.37
C ARG A 627 5.54 -84.46 33.79
N ALA A 628 4.57 -85.18 34.35
CA ALA A 628 4.02 -84.85 35.67
C ALA A 628 5.07 -85.07 36.77
N MET A 629 5.07 -84.22 37.80
CA MET A 629 6.11 -84.30 38.87
C MET A 629 6.06 -85.62 39.67
N SER A 630 4.90 -86.29 39.73
CA SER A 630 4.77 -87.64 40.29
C SER A 630 5.45 -88.73 39.46
N GLU A 631 5.63 -88.52 38.15
CA GLU A 631 6.26 -89.46 37.20
C GLU A 631 7.80 -89.27 37.12
N VAL A 632 8.34 -88.29 37.85
CA VAL A 632 9.78 -88.02 37.94
C VAL A 632 10.41 -89.01 38.90
N THR A 633 10.84 -90.17 38.41
CA THR A 633 11.55 -91.18 39.22
C THR A 633 13.06 -91.01 39.17
N THR A 634 13.77 -91.64 40.11
CA THR A 634 15.24 -91.61 40.19
C THR A 634 15.95 -92.11 38.92
N GLN A 635 15.32 -93.01 38.17
CA GLN A 635 15.84 -93.55 36.90
C GLN A 635 16.06 -92.47 35.83
N TRP A 636 15.29 -91.37 35.86
CA TRP A 636 15.36 -90.30 34.85
C TRP A 636 16.39 -89.21 35.17
N LEU A 637 17.09 -89.28 36.32
CA LEU A 637 18.01 -88.22 36.77
C LEU A 637 19.05 -87.88 35.69
N SER A 638 19.74 -88.87 35.13
CA SER A 638 20.76 -88.64 34.09
C SER A 638 20.18 -88.05 32.81
N THR A 639 18.93 -88.40 32.45
CA THR A 639 18.23 -87.80 31.30
C THR A 639 17.95 -86.33 31.53
N TYR A 640 17.49 -85.93 32.72
CA TYR A 640 17.28 -84.53 33.06
C TYR A 640 18.58 -83.74 33.17
N GLU A 641 19.63 -84.31 33.77
CA GLU A 641 20.94 -83.65 33.88
C GLU A 641 21.58 -83.42 32.50
N ASN A 642 21.50 -84.39 31.58
CA ASN A 642 21.96 -84.22 30.20
C ASN A 642 21.14 -83.15 29.45
N ALA A 643 19.81 -83.16 29.55
CA ALA A 643 18.97 -82.15 28.92
C ALA A 643 19.26 -80.72 29.45
N VAL A 644 19.50 -80.56 30.76
CA VAL A 644 19.93 -79.29 31.33
C VAL A 644 21.31 -78.88 30.81
N ALA A 645 22.25 -79.82 30.66
CA ALA A 645 23.59 -79.55 30.12
C ALA A 645 23.56 -79.10 28.65
N GLU A 646 22.83 -79.80 27.78
CA GLU A 646 22.71 -79.49 26.34
C GLU A 646 21.99 -78.16 26.08
N SER A 647 20.95 -77.85 26.88
CA SER A 647 20.16 -76.61 26.74
C SER A 647 20.99 -75.30 26.79
N ASN A 648 22.22 -75.38 27.33
CA ASN A 648 23.14 -74.26 27.44
C ASN A 648 23.61 -73.69 26.08
N GLU A 649 23.67 -74.51 25.03
CA GLU A 649 24.04 -74.06 23.67
C GLU A 649 22.92 -73.26 23.01
N HIS A 650 21.66 -73.54 23.38
CA HIS A 650 20.46 -72.96 22.78
C HIS A 650 19.77 -71.89 23.66
N ARG A 651 20.39 -71.51 24.78
CA ARG A 651 19.79 -70.70 25.86
C ARG A 651 19.19 -69.35 25.42
N THR A 652 19.67 -68.76 24.32
CA THR A 652 19.14 -67.49 23.76
C THR A 652 17.86 -67.69 22.94
N GLN A 653 17.59 -68.90 22.47
CA GLN A 653 16.39 -69.27 21.72
C GLN A 653 15.31 -69.92 22.60
N LEU A 654 15.71 -70.59 23.70
CA LEU A 654 14.80 -71.31 24.60
C LEU A 654 14.13 -70.40 25.63
N GLN A 655 12.85 -70.67 25.92
CA GLN A 655 12.11 -70.01 27.01
C GLN A 655 12.65 -70.41 28.38
N ALA A 656 12.70 -69.44 29.31
CA ALA A 656 13.05 -69.70 30.70
C ALA A 656 12.12 -70.73 31.38
N SER A 657 10.86 -70.81 30.97
CA SER A 657 9.89 -71.82 31.44
C SER A 657 10.35 -73.25 31.16
N LEU A 658 10.88 -73.52 29.96
CA LEU A 658 11.43 -74.81 29.56
C LEU A 658 12.63 -75.20 30.42
N LEU A 659 13.58 -74.27 30.55
CA LEU A 659 14.82 -74.47 31.31
C LEU A 659 14.52 -74.74 32.80
N ASN A 660 13.65 -73.92 33.40
CA ASN A 660 13.22 -74.08 34.78
C ASN A 660 12.48 -75.43 35.00
N ALA A 661 11.64 -75.83 34.03
CA ALA A 661 10.89 -77.08 34.11
C ALA A 661 11.78 -78.33 34.07
N LEU A 662 12.86 -78.31 33.27
CA LEU A 662 13.88 -79.37 33.26
C LEU A 662 14.69 -79.39 34.56
N GLN A 663 15.14 -78.22 35.04
CA GLN A 663 15.91 -78.09 36.28
C GLN A 663 15.13 -78.55 37.52
N GLN A 664 13.85 -78.19 37.65
CA GLN A 664 13.00 -78.63 38.77
C GLN A 664 12.81 -80.15 38.80
N ARG A 665 12.76 -80.80 37.63
CA ARG A 665 12.63 -82.26 37.53
C ARG A 665 13.96 -82.97 37.78
N ALA A 666 15.09 -82.42 37.32
CA ALA A 666 16.42 -82.88 37.69
C ALA A 666 16.60 -82.88 39.22
N GLU A 667 16.28 -81.76 39.88
CA GLU A 667 16.42 -81.61 41.33
C GLU A 667 15.46 -82.52 42.10
N LEU A 668 14.22 -82.71 41.64
CA LEU A 668 13.30 -83.67 42.25
C LEU A 668 13.82 -85.12 42.13
N ALA A 669 14.26 -85.55 40.95
CA ALA A 669 14.83 -86.89 40.75
C ALA A 669 16.08 -87.12 41.62
N LYS A 670 16.91 -86.08 41.77
CA LYS A 670 18.12 -86.08 42.59
C LYS A 670 17.80 -86.20 44.09
N GLN A 671 16.86 -85.41 44.59
CA GLN A 671 16.46 -85.50 46.00
C GLN A 671 15.78 -86.83 46.32
N LYS A 672 14.98 -87.40 45.41
CA LYS A 672 14.46 -88.78 45.55
C LYS A 672 15.60 -89.79 45.67
N GLN A 673 16.63 -89.69 44.83
CA GLN A 673 17.77 -90.61 44.84
C GLN A 673 18.55 -90.51 46.15
N GLN A 674 18.79 -89.28 46.62
CA GLN A 674 19.47 -89.03 47.89
C GLN A 674 18.65 -89.51 49.10
N ALA A 675 17.33 -89.28 49.12
CA ALA A 675 16.46 -89.71 50.20
C ALA A 675 16.30 -91.24 50.26
N THR A 676 16.14 -91.90 49.11
CA THR A 676 16.13 -93.37 49.02
C THR A 676 17.46 -93.97 49.48
N ALA A 677 18.60 -93.39 49.07
CA ALA A 677 19.92 -93.82 49.54
C ALA A 677 20.10 -93.61 51.05
N GLN A 678 19.62 -92.49 51.60
CA GLN A 678 19.66 -92.21 53.03
C GLN A 678 18.80 -93.20 53.81
N LEU A 679 17.58 -93.51 53.36
CA LEU A 679 16.71 -94.50 53.99
C LEU A 679 17.30 -95.91 54.01
N HIS A 680 17.97 -96.33 52.93
CA HIS A 680 18.71 -97.59 52.94
C HIS A 680 19.85 -97.60 53.98
N MET A 681 20.59 -96.49 54.13
CA MET A 681 21.62 -96.37 55.17
C MET A 681 21.03 -96.36 56.58
N ASP A 682 19.94 -95.61 56.80
CA ASP A 682 19.26 -95.52 58.10
C ASP A 682 18.69 -96.88 58.53
N HIS A 683 17.99 -97.58 57.62
CA HIS A 683 17.47 -98.93 57.87
C HIS A 683 18.60 -99.94 58.17
N SER A 684 19.70 -99.88 57.42
CA SER A 684 20.87 -100.75 57.64
C SER A 684 21.61 -100.48 58.96
N SER A 685 21.26 -99.43 59.71
CA SER A 685 21.87 -99.10 61.01
C SER A 685 21.21 -99.80 62.21
N TYR A 686 20.05 -100.42 62.02
CA TYR A 686 19.34 -101.16 63.08
C TYR A 686 19.87 -102.60 63.18
N ASP A 687 20.21 -103.04 64.40
CA ASP A 687 20.64 -104.42 64.66
C ASP A 687 19.42 -105.36 64.75
N PRO A 688 19.26 -106.37 63.87
CA PRO A 688 18.12 -107.26 63.88
C PRO A 688 17.98 -108.09 65.16
N THR A 689 19.05 -108.27 65.94
CA THR A 689 19.05 -109.14 67.14
C THR A 689 18.31 -108.54 68.33
N HIS A 690 18.00 -107.25 68.32
CA HIS A 690 17.24 -106.57 69.38
C HIS A 690 15.71 -106.63 69.17
N TYR A 691 15.26 -106.80 67.92
CA TYR A 691 13.83 -106.77 67.57
C TYR A 691 13.20 -108.17 67.54
N THR A 692 11.87 -108.27 67.72
CA THR A 692 11.15 -109.52 67.44
C THR A 692 11.09 -109.76 65.92
N PRO A 693 10.79 -110.99 65.44
CA PRO A 693 10.60 -111.25 64.01
C PRO A 693 9.57 -110.31 63.37
N GLU A 694 8.49 -109.98 64.08
CA GLU A 694 7.46 -109.03 63.65
C GLU A 694 7.98 -107.57 63.61
N GLY A 695 8.93 -107.21 64.49
CA GLY A 695 9.61 -105.91 64.49
C GLY A 695 10.57 -105.75 63.30
N ILE A 696 11.30 -106.80 62.94
CA ILE A 696 12.17 -106.81 61.74
C ILE A 696 11.30 -106.65 60.47
N GLU A 697 10.21 -107.42 60.36
CA GLU A 697 9.26 -107.31 59.25
C GLU A 697 8.64 -105.90 59.17
N GLN A 698 8.38 -105.24 60.31
CA GLN A 698 7.93 -103.85 60.34
C GLN A 698 9.00 -102.87 59.82
N LEU A 699 10.27 -103.01 60.21
CA LEU A 699 11.37 -102.17 59.71
C LEU A 699 11.54 -102.30 58.19
N ASP A 700 11.57 -103.53 57.67
CA ASP A 700 11.63 -103.80 56.22
C ASP A 700 10.42 -103.22 55.47
N ASN A 701 9.21 -103.38 56.01
CA ASN A 701 7.99 -102.91 55.36
C ASN A 701 7.89 -101.36 55.39
N ILE A 702 8.38 -100.72 56.45
CA ILE A 702 8.55 -99.25 56.51
C ILE A 702 9.53 -98.79 55.42
N LEU A 703 10.69 -99.42 55.27
CA LEU A 703 11.66 -99.07 54.22
C LEU A 703 11.04 -99.16 52.81
N HIS A 704 10.43 -100.31 52.47
CA HIS A 704 9.84 -100.51 51.15
C HIS A 704 8.68 -99.55 50.87
N THR A 705 7.81 -99.31 51.86
CA THR A 705 6.70 -98.36 51.75
C THR A 705 7.17 -96.91 51.64
N ALA A 706 8.21 -96.52 52.39
CA ALA A 706 8.79 -95.19 52.34
C ALA A 706 9.48 -94.89 51.01
N ILE A 707 10.25 -95.84 50.46
CA ILE A 707 10.88 -95.71 49.14
C ILE A 707 9.81 -95.58 48.05
N ALA A 708 8.77 -96.42 48.09
CA ALA A 708 7.65 -96.32 47.15
C ALA A 708 6.94 -94.96 47.25
N ALA A 709 6.73 -94.43 48.46
CA ALA A 709 6.15 -93.11 48.67
C ALA A 709 7.07 -91.97 48.17
N ILE A 710 8.38 -92.08 48.36
CA ILE A 710 9.38 -91.10 47.87
C ILE A 710 9.42 -91.10 46.35
N GLU A 711 9.41 -92.25 45.68
CA GLU A 711 9.34 -92.32 44.22
C GLU A 711 8.04 -91.71 43.66
N GLN A 712 6.95 -91.72 44.42
CA GLN A 712 5.69 -91.06 44.04
C GLN A 712 5.59 -89.57 44.45
N ALA A 713 6.56 -89.04 45.22
CA ALA A 713 6.51 -87.68 45.72
C ALA A 713 6.57 -86.64 44.58
N SER A 714 5.67 -85.67 44.58
CA SER A 714 5.55 -84.65 43.52
C SER A 714 6.32 -83.34 43.80
N SER A 715 7.03 -83.26 44.93
CA SER A 715 7.90 -82.12 45.26
C SER A 715 9.09 -82.53 46.13
N THR A 716 10.14 -81.72 46.09
CA THR A 716 11.34 -81.84 46.94
C THR A 716 10.98 -81.76 48.43
N SER A 717 10.05 -80.87 48.79
CA SER A 717 9.50 -80.78 50.15
C SER A 717 8.77 -82.06 50.58
N ALA A 718 8.00 -82.69 49.70
CA ALA A 718 7.32 -83.95 50.00
C ALA A 718 8.33 -85.10 50.19
N VAL A 719 9.39 -85.17 49.38
CA VAL A 719 10.50 -86.12 49.57
C VAL A 719 11.13 -85.94 50.95
N ALA A 720 11.45 -84.71 51.34
CA ALA A 720 12.05 -84.42 52.65
C ALA A 720 11.13 -84.80 53.82
N THR A 721 9.83 -84.48 53.75
CA THR A 721 8.86 -84.88 54.78
C THR A 721 8.67 -86.40 54.85
N LEU A 722 8.63 -87.09 53.71
CA LEU A 722 8.51 -88.56 53.68
C LEU A 722 9.75 -89.24 54.26
N LEU A 723 10.94 -88.71 53.99
CA LEU A 723 12.20 -89.17 54.60
C LEU A 723 12.16 -89.01 56.13
N ILE A 724 11.78 -87.84 56.64
CA ILE A 724 11.69 -87.58 58.09
C ILE A 724 10.65 -88.51 58.74
N ASN A 725 9.44 -88.59 58.16
CA ASN A 725 8.37 -89.45 58.69
C ASN A 725 8.79 -90.94 58.70
N ALA A 726 9.53 -91.40 57.69
CA ALA A 726 10.05 -92.75 57.64
C ALA A 726 11.15 -92.98 58.69
N GLN A 727 12.06 -92.03 58.89
CA GLN A 727 13.07 -92.08 59.96
C GLN A 727 12.42 -92.11 61.35
N GLU A 728 11.35 -91.34 61.58
CA GLU A 728 10.58 -91.37 62.83
C GLU A 728 9.82 -92.71 62.99
N ALA A 729 9.23 -93.24 61.93
CA ALA A 729 8.57 -94.55 61.95
C ALA A 729 9.55 -95.70 62.25
N LEU A 730 10.74 -95.70 61.65
CA LEU A 730 11.81 -96.67 61.96
C LEU A 730 12.22 -96.60 63.45
N ARG A 731 12.32 -95.39 64.03
CA ARG A 731 12.63 -95.19 65.46
C ARG A 731 11.50 -95.60 66.40
N ALA A 732 10.26 -95.66 65.92
CA ALA A 732 9.08 -95.95 66.72
C ALA A 732 8.78 -97.46 66.87
N VAL A 733 9.48 -98.32 66.14
CA VAL A 733 9.35 -99.79 66.26
C VAL A 733 9.86 -100.23 67.65
N PRO A 734 9.05 -100.92 68.48
CA PRO A 734 9.46 -101.29 69.83
C PRO A 734 10.57 -102.34 69.88
N ASP A 735 11.55 -102.09 70.76
CA ASP A 735 12.62 -103.02 71.17
C ASP A 735 12.16 -103.88 72.39
N ASN A 736 12.77 -105.05 72.59
CA ASN A 736 12.47 -106.03 73.64
C ASN A 736 12.92 -105.57 75.05
N GLY A 737 12.22 -104.58 75.61
CA GLY A 737 12.65 -103.90 76.85
C GLY A 737 12.65 -104.72 78.16
N ILE A 738 13.77 -104.66 78.87
CA ILE A 738 13.80 -104.41 80.33
C ILE A 738 14.31 -102.97 80.53
N GLN A 739 13.70 -102.21 81.46
CA GLN A 739 13.82 -100.74 81.57
C GLN A 739 14.83 -100.26 82.67
N PRO A 740 15.00 -98.94 82.96
CA PRO A 740 16.29 -98.22 83.09
C PRO A 740 16.74 -98.09 84.60
N PRO A 741 17.74 -97.28 85.09
CA PRO A 741 18.19 -95.91 84.73
C PRO A 741 19.77 -95.73 84.75
N PRO A 742 20.42 -94.53 84.81
CA PRO A 742 19.89 -93.17 84.92
C PRO A 742 20.51 -92.04 84.06
N GLU A 743 19.87 -90.89 84.23
CA GLU A 743 20.26 -89.52 83.91
C GLU A 743 21.74 -89.17 84.10
N GLY A 744 22.25 -88.32 83.20
CA GLY A 744 23.55 -87.65 83.30
C GLY A 744 23.46 -86.23 82.72
N GLY A 745 22.67 -85.37 83.35
CA GLY A 745 22.49 -83.98 82.91
C GLY A 745 23.75 -83.12 83.07
N GLY A 746 23.94 -82.19 82.14
CA GLY A 746 25.08 -81.27 82.07
C GLY A 746 25.36 -80.92 80.61
N GLY A 747 24.92 -79.80 80.04
CA GLY A 747 24.55 -78.54 80.66
C GLY A 747 25.74 -77.56 80.58
N SER A 748 25.43 -76.29 80.29
CA SER A 748 26.35 -75.15 80.24
C SER A 748 27.08 -74.85 78.92
N THR A 749 26.61 -73.75 78.30
CA THR A 749 27.39 -72.58 77.81
C THR A 749 28.38 -72.70 76.64
N GLY A 750 28.20 -71.78 75.68
CA GLY A 750 29.19 -71.38 74.68
C GLY A 750 28.53 -71.08 73.32
N GLY A 751 28.22 -69.84 72.92
CA GLY A 751 28.44 -68.54 73.55
C GLY A 751 29.33 -67.62 72.70
N GLY A 752 28.86 -66.40 72.41
CA GLY A 752 29.55 -65.39 71.59
C GLY A 752 29.46 -65.66 70.09
N GLY A 753 29.39 -64.67 69.21
CA GLY A 753 29.38 -63.21 69.35
C GLY A 753 29.02 -62.60 67.96
N SER A 754 28.39 -61.43 67.85
CA SER A 754 29.02 -60.11 68.03
C SER A 754 30.23 -59.94 67.09
N GLU A 755 30.34 -58.93 66.23
CA GLU A 755 29.48 -57.80 65.84
C GLU A 755 30.18 -57.04 64.69
N GLY A 756 29.55 -55.98 64.17
CA GLY A 756 30.20 -55.00 63.29
C GLY A 756 30.11 -55.37 61.81
N GLY A 757 29.64 -54.51 60.92
CA GLY A 757 29.45 -53.06 61.00
C GLY A 757 29.96 -52.46 59.69
N GLY A 758 29.54 -51.27 59.24
CA GLY A 758 28.58 -50.32 59.78
C GLY A 758 28.67 -49.00 58.98
N GLY A 759 27.67 -48.14 59.12
CA GLY A 759 27.64 -46.82 58.47
C GLY A 759 27.09 -46.83 57.02
N SER A 760 26.46 -45.75 56.53
CA SER A 760 26.34 -44.40 57.12
C SER A 760 25.02 -43.70 56.77
N ALA A 761 24.78 -42.56 57.44
CA ALA A 761 23.69 -41.57 57.34
C ALA A 761 22.95 -41.49 55.98
N GLY A 762 21.63 -41.30 55.92
CA GLY A 762 20.86 -40.16 56.47
C GLY A 762 20.60 -39.14 55.34
N GLY A 763 19.55 -38.32 55.29
CA GLY A 763 18.37 -38.10 56.13
C GLY A 763 17.65 -36.82 55.64
N GLY A 764 16.37 -36.64 55.94
CA GLY A 764 15.68 -35.33 55.83
C GLY A 764 15.12 -34.90 54.46
N GLY A 765 13.80 -35.04 54.30
CA GLY A 765 12.87 -33.90 54.23
C GLY A 765 12.92 -32.85 53.10
N SER A 766 11.83 -32.84 52.32
CA SER A 766 11.07 -31.65 51.87
C SER A 766 11.50 -30.85 50.63
N ALA A 767 10.47 -30.22 50.06
CA ALA A 767 10.43 -29.12 49.08
C ALA A 767 10.74 -29.41 47.59
N GLY A 768 10.07 -28.63 46.72
CA GLY A 768 10.54 -28.37 45.35
C GLY A 768 9.60 -28.73 44.20
N GLY A 769 8.44 -28.06 44.09
CA GLY A 769 7.70 -27.99 42.83
C GLY A 769 8.11 -26.76 42.00
N GLY A 770 8.07 -26.86 40.67
CA GLY A 770 8.40 -25.80 39.70
C GLY A 770 9.34 -26.33 38.60
N THR A 771 9.16 -26.03 37.31
CA THR A 771 8.51 -24.86 36.70
C THR A 771 7.84 -25.15 35.34
N PRO A 772 6.87 -24.31 34.89
CA PRO A 772 6.37 -24.21 33.50
C PRO A 772 7.18 -23.12 32.73
N PRO A 773 6.80 -22.57 31.53
CA PRO A 773 5.58 -21.74 31.33
C PRO A 773 4.92 -21.79 29.92
N THR A 774 3.80 -21.08 29.79
CA THR A 774 3.16 -20.64 28.52
C THR A 774 2.74 -19.16 28.64
N GLU A 775 2.96 -18.39 27.55
CA GLU A 775 2.54 -16.97 27.33
C GLU A 775 3.16 -15.92 28.33
N VAL A 776 3.20 -14.59 28.11
CA VAL A 776 2.51 -13.64 27.22
C VAL A 776 3.46 -12.45 26.88
N SER A 777 3.14 -11.63 25.86
CA SER A 777 3.52 -10.18 25.67
C SER A 777 5.00 -9.81 25.40
N ASP A 778 5.35 -8.66 24.79
CA ASP A 778 4.71 -7.75 23.81
C ASP A 778 5.78 -6.72 23.35
N SER A 779 5.53 -5.99 22.26
CA SER A 779 6.06 -4.66 21.91
C SER A 779 7.51 -4.47 21.39
N THR A 780 7.56 -3.98 20.14
CA THR A 780 8.28 -2.77 19.65
C THR A 780 9.76 -2.75 19.20
N ILE A 781 9.91 -2.22 17.96
CA ILE A 781 10.94 -1.27 17.42
C ILE A 781 12.03 -1.76 16.43
N SER A 782 11.97 -1.11 15.25
CA SER A 782 12.99 -0.76 14.24
C SER A 782 13.64 -1.75 13.24
N LEU A 783 13.60 -1.25 12.00
CA LEU A 783 14.34 -1.56 10.77
C LEU A 783 15.87 -1.69 10.98
N PRO A 784 16.59 -2.35 10.05
CA PRO A 784 17.17 -1.58 8.93
C PRO A 784 16.91 -2.18 7.53
N ALA A 785 17.34 -1.45 6.50
CA ALA A 785 17.04 -1.68 5.09
C ALA A 785 17.89 -2.77 4.40
N SER A 786 17.32 -3.35 3.33
CA SER A 786 17.98 -3.75 2.07
C SER A 786 16.92 -3.87 0.98
#